data_AF-A0A1S9D703-F1
#
_entry.id   AF-A0A1S9D703-F1
#
_cell.length_a   1.000
_cell.length_b   1.000
_cell.length_c   1.000
_cell.angle_alpha   90.00
_cell.angle_beta   90.00
_cell.angle_gamma   90.00
#
_symmetry.space_group_name_H-M   'P 1'
#
loop_
_entity.id
_entity.type
_entity.pdbx_description
1 polymer ?
#
loop_
_entity_poly.entity_id
_entity_poly.type
_entity_poly.pdbx_seq_one_letter_code
_entity_poly.pdbx_strand_id
1 'polypeptide(L)'
;MRFQYLFLTLGATLSAAAQDRGQCYSIGQMYPSTDRVSGRSECCPDGTEYNGNICEALPTCFNPDEYFDTVDRVCRAKKDCGDGNYFYIRERKCKPIPPCLDDEFFDGQYCVRKPQCQDGYYFEKTGCVPKPRCEDDEWFDGRNCVEKPQDCGAGKHWDFKANQCVPNPPCDADSYWTGTGCAKRPRCRNPHHFFDGVDCVPCPNPDEYWNGNALMRKEVLKRVPNDNNECRYTNDANPEMEYDDTVLAMENKGKDDMTDEVRKALAKCKEECEKDKEKLKKECQEQKIELGDKCLREKEELRRQCTENEERQNKQCEDQKSDMRNKCQEEKNELRRQCAEDAKEESKACEDRVKVIQEQLTECRDKNLQDTRWVSNPGLLGTEVKAKAVAFSPKNERMAVGELSPQRVVVWDMKTRQPLAGWETGAGAGMPMSVALSPDGTKVLCGTYEGAVKMWDVSTSSEQIFQEPKGRVSRVNRVAFSPDGRQVAAGLADGKVLIWDVSTNTQITTQGHSGAVQALEFSPTSGKLVSGSKDKTIRFWDPRTGRKDNEISHPGGGLNAIAFSPDGKSLASGSDDSSVRVWNAETLAQRRLLPAHTGPINDLAFSADGRQLASVSDDGTLRIWSLADDYVLSSHQQRKAEAVAFSPDGKYLASVVALEGLLLWTRN
;
A
#
# COMPACT_ATOMS: atom_id res chain seq x y z
N MET A 1 33.45 -5.27 -18.37
CA MET A 1 34.50 -5.84 -17.50
C MET A 1 33.94 -5.77 -16.08
N ARG A 2 33.48 -6.87 -15.46
CA ARG A 2 34.28 -7.96 -14.82
C ARG A 2 35.16 -7.38 -13.70
N PHE A 3 35.13 -7.78 -12.42
CA PHE A 3 34.78 -9.02 -11.70
C PHE A 3 34.04 -8.66 -10.38
N GLN A 4 33.03 -9.35 -9.84
CA GLN A 4 32.82 -10.78 -9.49
C GLN A 4 33.56 -11.31 -8.24
N TYR A 5 32.75 -11.57 -7.19
CA TYR A 5 32.61 -12.81 -6.38
C TYR A 5 33.62 -13.23 -5.30
N LEU A 6 33.04 -13.99 -4.34
CA LEU A 6 33.54 -14.71 -3.16
C LEU A 6 33.55 -13.86 -1.86
N PHE A 7 32.74 -14.14 -0.84
CA PHE A 7 32.51 -15.44 -0.20
C PHE A 7 31.06 -15.70 0.22
N LEU A 8 30.48 -16.77 -0.33
CA LEU A 8 29.55 -17.67 0.36
C LEU A 8 30.41 -18.87 0.79
N THR A 9 30.61 -19.08 2.09
CA THR A 9 30.83 -20.39 2.75
C THR A 9 31.15 -20.17 4.23
N LEU A 10 30.53 -20.99 5.11
CA LEU A 10 30.72 -21.10 6.57
C LEU A 10 29.97 -19.99 7.36
N GLY A 11 28.98 -20.24 8.21
CA GLY A 11 28.87 -21.37 9.14
C GLY A 11 29.91 -21.21 10.24
N ALA A 12 29.57 -20.47 11.30
CA ALA A 12 30.40 -20.05 12.44
C ALA A 12 31.26 -18.77 12.24
N THR A 13 31.32 -17.99 13.33
CA THR A 13 32.18 -16.81 13.60
C THR A 13 31.78 -15.45 12.98
N LEU A 14 30.95 -14.70 13.72
CA LEU A 14 31.01 -13.24 13.81
C LEU A 14 30.78 -12.83 15.29
N SER A 15 31.56 -13.43 16.19
CA SER A 15 32.09 -12.70 17.34
C SER A 15 33.42 -12.14 16.88
N ALA A 16 33.46 -10.86 16.56
CA ALA A 16 34.69 -10.10 16.44
C ALA A 16 34.43 -8.71 17.04
N ALA A 17 34.18 -8.68 18.35
CA ALA A 17 34.42 -7.47 19.12
C ALA A 17 35.93 -7.27 19.12
N ALA A 18 36.41 -6.21 18.48
CA ALA A 18 37.83 -5.87 18.49
C ALA A 18 38.26 -5.59 19.93
N GLN A 19 39.08 -6.47 20.50
CA GLN A 19 39.80 -6.24 21.75
C GLN A 19 40.97 -5.31 21.44
N ASP A 20 40.76 -4.00 21.57
CA ASP A 20 41.87 -3.07 21.76
C ASP A 20 41.61 -2.31 23.07
N ARG A 21 42.51 -2.50 24.04
CA ARG A 21 42.56 -1.77 25.33
C ARG A 21 41.25 -1.73 26.15
N GLY A 22 40.62 -2.88 26.37
CA GLY A 22 39.61 -3.04 27.43
C GLY A 22 38.27 -2.35 27.18
N GLN A 23 37.94 -2.02 25.93
CA GLN A 23 36.67 -1.41 25.55
C GLN A 23 35.88 -2.30 24.59
N CYS A 24 34.63 -2.59 24.94
CA CYS A 24 33.67 -3.35 24.13
C CYS A 24 32.86 -2.38 23.25
N TYR A 25 32.79 -2.58 21.94
CA TYR A 25 32.02 -1.71 21.01
C TYR A 25 31.07 -2.52 20.10
N SER A 26 29.75 -2.37 20.30
CA SER A 26 28.68 -2.19 19.28
C SER A 26 27.27 -2.57 19.79
N ILE A 27 26.26 -1.80 19.35
CA ILE A 27 24.78 -1.96 19.43
C ILE A 27 24.26 -2.90 20.55
N GLY A 28 24.13 -2.35 21.76
CA GLY A 28 23.64 -3.03 22.97
C GLY A 28 24.63 -2.90 24.14
N GLN A 29 24.16 -2.73 25.37
CA GLN A 29 25.02 -2.57 26.56
C GLN A 29 25.83 -3.85 26.83
N MET A 30 27.09 -3.89 26.40
CA MET A 30 28.04 -4.98 26.66
C MET A 30 29.21 -4.50 27.53
N TYR A 31 29.68 -5.35 28.46
CA TYR A 31 30.75 -5.05 29.40
C TYR A 31 31.84 -6.12 29.39
N PRO A 32 33.11 -5.75 29.62
CA PRO A 32 34.18 -6.73 29.77
C PRO A 32 33.99 -7.53 31.05
N SER A 33 34.00 -8.85 30.93
CA SER A 33 33.91 -9.83 32.01
C SER A 33 35.09 -10.80 31.91
N THR A 34 35.77 -11.05 33.03
CA THR A 34 36.99 -11.87 33.07
C THR A 34 36.76 -13.10 33.91
N ASP A 35 36.95 -14.28 33.30
CA ASP A 35 36.93 -15.53 34.05
C ASP A 35 38.13 -15.55 35.01
N ARG A 36 37.85 -15.74 36.30
CA ARG A 36 38.86 -15.77 37.36
C ARG A 36 39.74 -17.03 37.32
N VAL A 37 39.29 -18.10 36.68
CA VAL A 37 40.05 -19.36 36.62
C VAL A 37 41.04 -19.34 35.45
N SER A 38 40.60 -18.92 34.26
CA SER A 38 41.46 -18.85 33.07
C SER A 38 42.13 -17.49 32.85
N GLY A 39 41.70 -16.43 33.53
CA GLY A 39 42.17 -15.07 33.32
C GLY A 39 41.73 -14.44 32.00
N ARG A 40 40.82 -15.11 31.26
CA ARG A 40 40.40 -14.71 29.93
C ARG A 40 39.22 -13.75 30.01
N SER A 41 39.31 -12.63 29.30
CA SER A 41 38.28 -11.58 29.27
C SER A 41 37.48 -11.62 27.97
N GLU A 42 36.15 -11.53 28.07
CA GLU A 42 35.21 -11.46 26.94
C GLU A 42 34.19 -10.33 27.18
N CYS A 43 33.54 -9.83 26.14
CA CYS A 43 32.47 -8.84 26.25
C CYS A 43 31.11 -9.54 26.44
N CYS A 44 30.46 -9.33 27.58
CA CYS A 44 29.18 -9.94 27.93
C CYS A 44 28.06 -8.89 28.08
N PRO A 45 26.80 -9.21 27.73
CA PRO A 45 25.64 -8.35 28.00
C PRO A 45 25.47 -8.04 29.50
N ASP A 46 24.83 -6.91 29.84
CA ASP A 46 24.54 -6.56 31.25
C ASP A 46 23.76 -7.67 31.96
N GLY A 47 24.10 -7.94 33.23
CA GLY A 47 23.52 -9.03 34.02
C GLY A 47 24.08 -10.43 33.75
N THR A 48 25.16 -10.57 32.96
CA THR A 48 25.82 -11.86 32.68
C THR A 48 27.33 -11.85 33.02
N GLU A 49 27.92 -13.01 33.36
CA GLU A 49 29.35 -13.21 33.64
C GLU A 49 29.96 -14.21 32.65
N TYR A 50 31.19 -13.95 32.19
CA TYR A 50 31.93 -14.89 31.34
C TYR A 50 32.56 -16.00 32.19
N ASN A 51 32.15 -17.24 31.97
CA ASN A 51 32.64 -18.39 32.74
C ASN A 51 33.87 -19.10 32.11
N GLY A 52 34.48 -18.49 31.08
CA GLY A 52 35.59 -19.06 30.33
C GLY A 52 35.22 -19.64 28.96
N ASN A 53 33.92 -19.91 28.73
CA ASN A 53 33.39 -20.40 27.44
C ASN A 53 32.20 -19.58 26.91
N ILE A 54 31.25 -19.18 27.78
CA ILE A 54 30.06 -18.39 27.40
C ILE A 54 29.70 -17.35 28.47
N CYS A 55 28.88 -16.37 28.12
CA CYS A 55 28.27 -15.43 29.06
C CYS A 55 27.01 -16.05 29.67
N GLU A 56 26.98 -16.25 30.98
CA GLU A 56 25.84 -16.82 31.71
C GLU A 56 25.20 -15.77 32.63
N ALA A 57 23.88 -15.86 32.85
CA ALA A 57 23.16 -14.95 33.74
C ALA A 57 23.68 -15.05 35.18
N LEU A 58 23.84 -13.89 35.83
CA LEU A 58 24.21 -13.84 37.24
C LEU A 58 23.11 -14.44 38.12
N PRO A 59 23.45 -15.20 39.16
CA PRO A 59 22.46 -15.70 40.11
C PRO A 59 21.67 -14.55 40.74
N THR A 60 20.35 -14.67 40.74
CA THR A 60 19.45 -13.71 41.40
C THR A 60 19.38 -13.99 42.90
N CYS A 61 19.58 -12.96 43.71
CA CYS A 61 19.38 -13.06 45.16
C CYS A 61 17.88 -13.17 45.48
N PHE A 62 17.54 -14.00 46.47
CA PHE A 62 16.15 -14.23 46.88
C PHE A 62 15.50 -13.00 47.52
N ASN A 63 16.29 -12.08 48.08
CA ASN A 63 15.81 -10.85 48.69
C ASN A 63 15.97 -9.66 47.71
N PRO A 64 14.90 -8.88 47.43
CA PRO A 64 14.97 -7.74 46.50
C PRO A 64 15.89 -6.59 46.98
N ASP A 65 16.15 -6.53 48.28
CA ASP A 65 17.07 -5.57 48.92
C ASP A 65 18.52 -6.04 48.96
N GLU A 66 18.82 -7.19 48.35
CA GLU A 66 20.16 -7.71 48.19
C GLU A 66 20.63 -7.58 46.73
N TYR A 67 21.94 -7.48 46.54
CA TYR A 67 22.55 -7.62 45.22
C TYR A 67 23.56 -8.77 45.26
N PHE A 68 23.75 -9.43 44.12
CA PHE A 68 24.76 -10.47 43.99
C PHE A 68 26.13 -9.82 43.83
N ASP A 69 26.97 -9.93 44.86
CA ASP A 69 28.33 -9.41 44.82
C ASP A 69 29.18 -10.33 43.93
N THR A 70 29.45 -9.92 42.70
CA THR A 70 30.23 -10.70 41.73
C THR A 70 31.70 -10.89 42.15
N VAL A 71 32.20 -10.09 43.10
CA VAL A 71 33.57 -10.22 43.62
C VAL A 71 33.66 -11.35 44.64
N ASP A 72 32.66 -11.52 45.50
CA ASP A 72 32.68 -12.53 46.57
C ASP A 72 31.77 -13.73 46.30
N ARG A 73 30.93 -13.69 45.25
CA ARG A 73 29.88 -14.66 44.89
C ARG A 73 28.90 -14.94 46.03
N VAL A 74 28.49 -13.89 46.75
CA VAL A 74 27.51 -13.95 47.84
C VAL A 74 26.51 -12.80 47.69
N CYS A 75 25.25 -13.06 48.05
CA CYS A 75 24.24 -12.02 48.16
C CYS A 75 24.52 -11.11 49.35
N ARG A 76 24.56 -9.80 49.12
CA ARG A 76 24.78 -8.79 50.16
C ARG A 76 23.67 -7.77 50.16
N ALA A 77 23.28 -7.31 51.35
CA ALA A 77 22.32 -6.23 51.50
C ALA A 77 22.82 -4.95 50.83
N LYS A 78 21.94 -4.28 50.09
CA LYS A 78 22.19 -2.95 49.53
C LYS A 78 22.37 -1.97 50.70
N LYS A 79 23.44 -1.17 50.64
CA LYS A 79 23.69 -0.15 51.66
C LYS A 79 22.83 1.08 51.35
N ASP A 80 22.02 1.51 52.31
CA ASP A 80 21.26 2.76 52.19
C ASP A 80 22.24 3.94 52.18
N CYS A 81 22.19 4.73 51.09
CA CYS A 81 23.09 5.86 50.84
C CYS A 81 22.42 7.22 51.10
N GLY A 82 21.15 7.24 51.53
CA GLY A 82 20.36 8.46 51.71
C GLY A 82 20.00 9.16 50.39
N ASP A 83 19.11 10.14 50.49
CA ASP A 83 18.56 10.86 49.33
C ASP A 83 19.65 11.54 48.49
N GLY A 84 19.54 11.40 47.16
CA GLY A 84 20.46 11.98 46.19
C GLY A 84 21.74 11.19 45.94
N ASN A 85 21.92 10.02 46.57
CA ASN A 85 23.07 9.14 46.34
C ASN A 85 22.62 7.70 46.04
N TYR A 86 23.40 6.97 45.24
CA TYR A 86 23.18 5.56 44.94
C TYR A 86 24.40 4.73 45.34
N PHE A 87 24.18 3.46 45.69
CA PHE A 87 25.27 2.56 46.05
C PHE A 87 25.88 1.95 44.80
N TYR A 88 27.08 2.41 44.40
CA TYR A 88 27.76 1.88 43.23
C TYR A 88 28.42 0.54 43.57
N ILE A 89 27.76 -0.55 43.19
CA ILE A 89 28.07 -1.94 43.55
C ILE A 89 29.54 -2.30 43.25
N ARG A 90 30.07 -1.89 42.09
CA ARG A 90 31.45 -2.22 41.68
C ARG A 90 32.54 -1.63 42.59
N GLU A 91 32.32 -0.45 43.17
CA GLU A 91 33.31 0.21 44.03
C GLU A 91 32.96 0.17 45.52
N ARG A 92 31.81 -0.43 45.86
CA ARG A 92 31.28 -0.53 47.24
C ARG A 92 31.17 0.82 47.96
N LYS A 93 30.86 1.90 47.22
CA LYS A 93 30.74 3.26 47.76
C LYS A 93 29.45 3.94 47.30
N CYS A 94 28.90 4.77 48.18
CA CYS A 94 27.81 5.67 47.83
C CYS A 94 28.35 6.78 46.92
N LYS A 95 27.71 7.01 45.78
CA LYS A 95 28.01 8.07 44.83
C LYS A 95 26.79 8.96 44.62
N PRO A 96 26.96 10.27 44.37
CA PRO A 96 25.85 11.14 44.05
C PRO A 96 25.17 10.70 42.75
N ILE A 97 23.84 10.78 42.73
CA ILE A 97 23.03 10.53 41.54
C ILE A 97 23.39 11.61 40.50
N PRO A 98 23.84 11.24 39.30
CA PRO A 98 24.16 12.20 38.26
C PRO A 98 22.90 12.99 37.83
N PRO A 99 23.05 14.25 37.40
CA PRO A 99 21.92 15.03 36.91
C PRO A 99 21.39 14.42 35.60
N CYS A 100 20.22 13.79 35.66
CA CYS A 100 19.52 13.30 34.47
C CYS A 100 18.79 14.43 33.76
N LEU A 101 18.56 14.28 32.45
CA LEU A 101 17.73 15.21 31.67
C LEU A 101 16.26 15.14 32.13
N ASP A 102 15.48 16.19 31.87
CA ASP A 102 14.09 16.32 32.37
C ASP A 102 13.16 15.17 31.93
N ASP A 103 13.45 14.50 30.81
CA ASP A 103 12.71 13.33 30.29
C ASP A 103 13.31 11.97 30.70
N GLU A 104 14.30 11.96 31.60
CA GLU A 104 14.97 10.76 32.10
C GLU A 104 14.81 10.62 33.63
N PHE A 105 14.87 9.40 34.14
CA PHE A 105 14.97 9.09 35.57
C PHE A 105 16.19 8.21 35.82
N PHE A 106 16.78 8.32 37.00
CA PHE A 106 17.89 7.47 37.37
C PHE A 106 17.35 6.12 37.87
N ASP A 107 17.62 5.03 37.17
CA ASP A 107 17.12 3.68 37.52
C ASP A 107 17.89 3.00 38.66
N GLY A 108 18.83 3.71 39.27
CA GLY A 108 19.77 3.20 40.27
C GLY A 108 21.17 2.98 39.71
N GLN A 109 21.37 3.04 38.39
CA GLN A 109 22.69 2.92 37.76
C GLN A 109 22.91 3.87 36.57
N TYR A 110 21.86 4.19 35.79
CA TYR A 110 21.91 5.09 34.65
C TYR A 110 20.70 6.03 34.62
N CYS A 111 20.86 7.18 33.94
CA CYS A 111 19.72 7.99 33.52
C CYS A 111 19.07 7.29 32.32
N VAL A 112 17.81 6.88 32.48
CA VAL A 112 17.02 6.19 31.47
C VAL A 112 15.72 6.95 31.22
N ARG A 113 15.23 6.91 29.98
CA ARG A 113 14.05 7.69 29.58
C ARG A 113 12.80 7.25 30.36
N LYS A 114 12.03 8.22 30.88
CA LYS A 114 10.79 7.97 31.63
C LYS A 114 9.80 7.16 30.76
N PRO A 115 9.28 6.01 31.22
CA PRO A 115 8.24 5.28 30.52
C PRO A 115 6.98 6.14 30.40
N GLN A 116 6.34 6.16 29.23
CA GLN A 116 5.03 6.81 29.08
C GLN A 116 3.97 5.93 29.76
N CYS A 117 3.40 6.40 30.88
CA CYS A 117 2.29 5.73 31.55
C CYS A 117 1.01 5.83 30.71
N GLN A 118 0.18 4.78 30.73
CA GLN A 118 -1.12 4.79 30.07
C GLN A 118 -2.05 5.87 30.67
N ASP A 119 -3.00 6.33 29.86
CA ASP A 119 -4.00 7.32 30.30
C ASP A 119 -4.70 6.88 31.59
N GLY A 120 -4.75 7.79 32.56
CA GLY A 120 -5.26 7.53 33.92
C GLY A 120 -4.19 7.19 34.96
N TYR A 121 -2.91 7.07 34.57
CA TYR A 121 -1.78 6.82 35.47
C TYR A 121 -0.71 7.93 35.33
N TYR A 122 0.03 8.24 36.39
CA TYR A 122 1.18 9.15 36.39
C TYR A 122 2.41 8.43 36.99
N PHE A 123 3.62 8.85 36.58
CA PHE A 123 4.84 8.21 37.06
C PHE A 123 5.26 8.80 38.41
N GLU A 124 5.30 7.98 39.44
CA GLU A 124 5.77 8.33 40.78
C GLU A 124 6.99 7.47 41.11
N LYS A 125 8.15 8.11 41.36
CA LYS A 125 9.48 7.61 41.81
C LYS A 125 9.97 6.23 41.32
N THR A 126 9.18 5.17 41.42
CA THR A 126 9.50 3.79 41.06
C THR A 126 8.52 3.16 40.05
N GLY A 127 7.44 3.84 39.62
CA GLY A 127 6.51 3.28 38.62
C GLY A 127 5.28 4.13 38.28
N CYS A 128 4.44 3.63 37.38
CA CYS A 128 3.16 4.27 37.01
C CYS A 128 2.09 3.95 38.06
N VAL A 129 1.56 4.97 38.73
CA VAL A 129 0.47 4.88 39.72
C VAL A 129 -0.80 5.58 39.21
N PRO A 130 -2.01 5.15 39.60
CA PRO A 130 -3.25 5.80 39.14
C PRO A 130 -3.31 7.27 39.55
N LYS A 131 -3.80 8.14 38.65
CA LYS A 131 -4.07 9.54 38.98
C LYS A 131 -5.20 9.61 40.02
N PRO A 132 -5.06 10.38 41.12
CA PRO A 132 -6.16 10.62 42.03
C PRO A 132 -7.31 11.35 41.33
N ARG A 133 -8.55 11.09 41.77
CA ARG A 133 -9.75 11.73 41.24
C ARG A 133 -9.87 13.12 41.87
N CYS A 134 -9.68 14.17 41.09
CA CYS A 134 -9.92 15.55 41.51
C CYS A 134 -11.41 15.90 41.39
N GLU A 135 -11.88 16.84 42.21
CA GLU A 135 -13.26 17.34 42.15
C GLU A 135 -13.49 18.19 40.89
N ASP A 136 -14.75 18.44 40.51
CA ASP A 136 -15.12 19.01 39.20
C ASP A 136 -14.47 20.38 38.90
N ASP A 137 -14.14 21.14 39.94
CA ASP A 137 -13.51 22.48 39.86
C ASP A 137 -11.99 22.47 40.06
N GLU A 138 -11.39 21.28 40.17
CA GLU A 138 -9.95 21.07 40.34
C GLU A 138 -9.35 20.33 39.14
N TRP A 139 -8.05 20.48 38.90
CA TRP A 139 -7.30 19.69 37.92
C TRP A 139 -6.02 19.13 38.54
N PHE A 140 -5.57 17.97 38.05
CA PHE A 140 -4.37 17.31 38.55
C PHE A 140 -3.12 17.87 37.86
N ASP A 141 -2.30 18.62 38.59
CA ASP A 141 -1.10 19.30 38.06
C ASP A 141 0.11 18.36 37.80
N GLY A 142 -0.09 17.06 38.01
CA GLY A 142 0.95 16.03 37.95
C GLY A 142 1.45 15.58 39.32
N ARG A 143 1.06 16.24 40.43
CA ARG A 143 1.25 15.77 41.81
C ARG A 143 0.06 15.97 42.72
N ASN A 144 -0.69 17.06 42.60
CA ASN A 144 -1.83 17.39 43.46
C ASN A 144 -3.04 17.84 42.63
N CYS A 145 -4.24 17.73 43.22
CA CYS A 145 -5.43 18.39 42.71
C CYS A 145 -5.39 19.86 43.14
N VAL A 146 -5.54 20.77 42.17
CA VAL A 146 -5.49 22.22 42.40
C VAL A 146 -6.68 22.89 41.70
N GLU A 147 -7.26 23.92 42.33
CA GLU A 147 -8.38 24.69 41.77
C GLU A 147 -8.05 25.24 40.38
N LYS A 148 -9.00 25.13 39.45
CA LYS A 148 -8.87 25.64 38.08
C LYS A 148 -8.84 27.18 38.08
N PRO A 149 -7.87 27.84 37.43
CA PRO A 149 -7.86 29.30 37.33
C PRO A 149 -9.01 29.82 36.46
N GLN A 150 -9.53 31.01 36.83
CA GLN A 150 -10.59 31.75 36.10
C GLN A 150 -10.26 31.93 34.61
N ASP A 151 -11.30 31.79 33.78
CA ASP A 151 -11.26 31.87 32.31
C ASP A 151 -10.50 33.12 31.81
N CYS A 152 -9.42 32.91 31.05
CA CYS A 152 -8.52 33.95 30.55
C CYS A 152 -9.12 34.78 29.39
N GLY A 153 -10.29 34.40 28.88
CA GLY A 153 -10.92 35.03 27.73
C GLY A 153 -10.23 34.71 26.38
N ALA A 154 -10.90 35.05 25.28
CA ALA A 154 -10.49 34.66 23.93
C ALA A 154 -9.09 35.18 23.55
N GLY A 155 -8.24 34.28 23.03
CA GLY A 155 -6.91 34.60 22.50
C GLY A 155 -5.76 34.55 23.51
N LYS A 156 -6.03 34.14 24.77
CA LYS A 156 -5.02 33.96 25.81
C LYS A 156 -5.18 32.59 26.48
N HIS A 157 -4.10 32.05 27.03
CA HIS A 157 -4.10 30.82 27.83
C HIS A 157 -3.36 31.06 29.14
N TRP A 158 -3.68 30.27 30.16
CA TRP A 158 -2.98 30.32 31.44
C TRP A 158 -1.61 29.64 31.29
N ASP A 159 -0.53 30.39 31.48
CA ASP A 159 0.82 29.83 31.52
C ASP A 159 1.12 29.32 32.93
N PHE A 160 1.19 27.99 33.08
CA PHE A 160 1.41 27.33 34.36
C PHE A 160 2.82 27.55 34.95
N LYS A 161 3.80 27.96 34.14
CA LYS A 161 5.14 28.35 34.62
C LYS A 161 5.19 29.79 35.08
N ALA A 162 4.44 30.68 34.42
CA ALA A 162 4.40 32.11 34.74
C ALA A 162 3.27 32.52 35.71
N ASN A 163 2.33 31.61 35.98
CA ASN A 163 1.15 31.78 36.83
C ASN A 163 0.30 33.02 36.48
N GLN A 164 0.08 33.26 35.18
CA GLN A 164 -0.72 34.36 34.63
C GLN A 164 -1.27 34.02 33.24
N CYS A 165 -2.32 34.71 32.79
CA CYS A 165 -2.83 34.60 31.41
C CYS A 165 -1.87 35.26 30.42
N VAL A 166 -1.36 34.50 29.45
CA VAL A 166 -0.49 34.97 28.36
C VAL A 166 -1.14 34.77 26.99
N PRO A 167 -0.79 35.56 25.95
CA PRO A 167 -1.33 35.39 24.59
C PRO A 167 -1.06 33.99 24.02
N ASN A 168 -2.00 33.46 23.24
CA ASN A 168 -1.82 32.18 22.57
C ASN A 168 -0.67 32.26 21.54
N PRO A 169 0.23 31.26 21.47
CA PRO A 169 1.21 31.17 20.40
C PRO A 169 0.51 31.08 19.04
N PRO A 170 1.09 31.67 17.98
CA PRO A 170 0.50 31.60 16.64
C PRO A 170 0.47 30.14 16.16
N CYS A 171 -0.72 29.63 15.88
CA CYS A 171 -0.93 28.35 15.18
C CYS A 171 -1.11 28.61 13.67
N ASP A 172 -0.79 27.61 12.85
CA ASP A 172 -1.04 27.63 11.41
C ASP A 172 -2.55 27.76 11.09
N ALA A 173 -2.88 28.24 9.89
CA ALA A 173 -4.24 28.63 9.48
C ALA A 173 -5.33 27.54 9.68
N ASP A 174 -4.95 26.27 9.67
CA ASP A 174 -5.86 25.12 9.79
C ASP A 174 -5.90 24.50 11.20
N SER A 175 -5.30 25.17 12.19
CA SER A 175 -5.21 24.69 13.57
C SER A 175 -5.72 25.72 14.56
N TYR A 176 -6.06 25.27 15.77
CA TYR A 176 -6.42 26.14 16.88
C TYR A 176 -5.66 25.72 18.13
N TRP A 177 -5.44 26.68 19.03
CA TRP A 177 -4.77 26.43 20.30
C TRP A 177 -5.75 25.75 21.26
N THR A 178 -5.43 24.55 21.71
CA THR A 178 -6.28 23.75 22.63
C THR A 178 -6.00 24.04 24.10
N GLY A 179 -5.13 25.00 24.40
CA GLY A 179 -4.62 25.26 25.75
C GLY A 179 -3.32 24.50 26.08
N THR A 180 -3.04 23.39 25.40
CA THR A 180 -1.81 22.58 25.59
C THR A 180 -0.97 22.42 24.32
N GLY A 181 -1.47 22.85 23.17
CA GLY A 181 -0.77 22.82 21.88
C GLY A 181 -1.68 23.26 20.72
N CYS A 182 -1.14 23.33 19.51
CA CYS A 182 -1.95 23.54 18.30
C CYS A 182 -2.52 22.20 17.83
N ALA A 183 -3.85 22.09 17.69
CA ALA A 183 -4.52 20.93 17.13
C ALA A 183 -5.33 21.31 15.88
N LYS A 184 -5.47 20.38 14.94
CA LYS A 184 -6.28 20.56 13.73
C LYS A 184 -7.77 20.68 14.08
N ARG A 185 -8.48 21.62 13.44
CA ARG A 185 -9.92 21.85 13.68
C ARG A 185 -10.74 20.60 13.26
N PRO A 186 -11.63 20.05 14.13
CA PRO A 186 -12.46 18.90 13.78
C PRO A 186 -13.51 19.23 12.70
N ARG A 187 -13.85 18.25 11.85
CA ARG A 187 -15.00 18.35 10.93
C ARG A 187 -16.26 17.78 11.60
N CYS A 188 -17.33 18.58 11.62
CA CYS A 188 -18.63 18.13 12.10
C CYS A 188 -19.25 17.09 11.16
N ARG A 189 -19.86 16.05 11.74
CA ARG A 189 -20.43 14.91 11.00
C ARG A 189 -21.66 15.30 10.14
N ASN A 190 -22.35 16.37 10.51
CA ASN A 190 -23.45 16.96 9.75
C ASN A 190 -22.96 18.20 9.00
N PRO A 191 -23.06 18.26 7.66
CA PRO A 191 -22.57 19.41 6.86
C PRO A 191 -23.33 20.72 7.11
N HIS A 192 -24.51 20.66 7.75
CA HIS A 192 -25.26 21.85 8.20
C HIS A 192 -24.96 22.26 9.63
N HIS A 193 -23.84 21.79 10.21
CA HIS A 193 -23.39 22.16 11.55
C HIS A 193 -21.94 22.64 11.49
N PHE A 194 -21.60 23.65 12.27
CA PHE A 194 -20.24 24.17 12.41
C PHE A 194 -19.73 23.98 13.83
N PHE A 195 -18.41 23.95 14.00
CA PHE A 195 -17.79 23.82 15.31
C PHE A 195 -17.55 25.20 15.91
N ASP A 196 -18.23 25.52 17.02
CA ASP A 196 -18.17 26.84 17.65
C ASP A 196 -16.98 27.01 18.62
N GLY A 197 -16.19 25.94 18.79
CA GLY A 197 -15.08 25.87 19.73
C GLY A 197 -15.31 24.90 20.87
N VAL A 198 -16.56 24.47 21.11
CA VAL A 198 -16.93 23.49 22.14
C VAL A 198 -17.68 22.31 21.54
N ASP A 199 -18.71 22.55 20.71
CA ASP A 199 -19.56 21.51 20.13
C ASP A 199 -19.88 21.77 18.64
N CYS A 200 -20.44 20.77 17.96
CA CYS A 200 -20.97 20.91 16.61
C CYS A 200 -22.43 21.39 16.66
N VAL A 201 -22.66 22.67 16.33
CA VAL A 201 -23.96 23.33 16.41
C VAL A 201 -24.51 23.68 15.02
N PRO A 202 -25.85 23.76 14.81
CA PRO A 202 -26.44 24.06 13.50
C PRO A 202 -25.94 25.39 12.92
N CYS A 203 -25.73 25.43 11.60
CA CYS A 203 -25.38 26.66 10.89
C CYS A 203 -26.48 27.73 11.08
N PRO A 204 -26.14 29.00 11.37
CA PRO A 204 -27.13 30.05 11.64
C PRO A 204 -28.07 30.33 10.47
N ASN A 205 -27.64 29.98 9.25
CA ASN A 205 -28.34 30.22 8.00
C ASN A 205 -28.45 28.90 7.20
N PRO A 206 -29.63 28.49 6.71
CA PRO A 206 -29.82 27.23 5.98
C PRO A 206 -29.05 27.15 4.65
N ASP A 207 -28.65 28.30 4.12
CA ASP A 207 -27.81 28.42 2.93
C ASP A 207 -26.32 28.45 3.26
N GLU A 208 -25.89 28.08 4.46
CA GLU A 208 -24.48 28.01 4.84
C GLU A 208 -24.07 26.57 5.20
N TYR A 209 -22.80 26.23 4.98
CA TYR A 209 -22.21 24.95 5.35
C TYR A 209 -20.78 25.13 5.89
N TRP A 210 -20.33 24.21 6.73
CA TRP A 210 -19.02 24.25 7.36
C TRP A 210 -18.01 23.38 6.61
N ASN A 211 -16.92 23.97 6.10
CA ASN A 211 -15.90 23.23 5.35
C ASN A 211 -14.76 22.65 6.22
N GLY A 212 -14.81 22.89 7.54
CA GLY A 212 -13.75 22.54 8.50
C GLY A 212 -12.94 23.74 9.00
N ASN A 213 -12.99 24.88 8.29
CA ASN A 213 -12.24 26.09 8.62
C ASN A 213 -13.13 27.34 8.78
N ALA A 214 -14.16 27.51 7.94
CA ALA A 214 -15.07 28.66 7.97
C ALA A 214 -16.51 28.28 7.55
N LEU A 215 -17.49 29.10 7.95
CA LEU A 215 -18.88 29.03 7.48
C LEU A 215 -18.96 29.62 6.07
N MET A 216 -19.37 28.80 5.11
CA MET A 216 -19.43 29.15 3.69
C MET A 216 -20.88 29.23 3.23
N ARG A 217 -21.25 30.20 2.37
CA ARG A 217 -22.58 30.24 1.74
C ARG A 217 -22.66 29.32 0.53
N LYS A 218 -23.80 28.65 0.37
CA LYS A 218 -24.22 27.96 -0.85
C LYS A 218 -24.44 29.04 -1.91
N GLU A 219 -23.60 29.01 -2.94
CA GLU A 219 -23.55 30.00 -4.00
C GLU A 219 -24.86 30.00 -4.81
N VAL A 220 -25.54 31.15 -4.88
CA VAL A 220 -26.69 31.35 -5.79
C VAL A 220 -26.22 32.21 -6.96
N LEU A 221 -26.02 31.57 -8.12
CA LEU A 221 -25.61 32.24 -9.36
C LEU A 221 -26.75 33.09 -9.95
N LYS A 222 -26.50 34.35 -10.31
CA LYS A 222 -27.43 35.16 -11.13
C LYS A 222 -27.05 35.07 -12.61
N ARG A 223 -28.09 35.00 -13.45
CA ARG A 223 -28.00 34.83 -14.92
C ARG A 223 -28.04 36.21 -15.58
N VAL A 224 -27.04 36.56 -16.38
CA VAL A 224 -27.05 37.79 -17.18
C VAL A 224 -26.66 37.46 -18.63
N PRO A 225 -27.42 37.89 -19.65
CA PRO A 225 -27.06 37.68 -21.06
C PRO A 225 -25.96 38.65 -21.52
N ASN A 226 -25.11 38.23 -22.47
CA ASN A 226 -24.25 39.15 -23.23
C ASN A 226 -24.71 39.27 -24.70
N ASP A 227 -24.08 40.20 -25.44
CA ASP A 227 -24.43 40.63 -26.80
C ASP A 227 -24.35 39.54 -27.90
N ASN A 228 -23.83 38.34 -27.60
CA ASN A 228 -23.80 37.19 -28.50
C ASN A 228 -24.81 36.09 -28.12
N ASN A 229 -25.75 36.35 -27.20
CA ASN A 229 -26.80 35.41 -26.76
C ASN A 229 -26.30 34.10 -26.11
N GLU A 230 -25.07 34.08 -25.59
CA GLU A 230 -24.57 32.98 -24.75
C GLU A 230 -24.90 33.21 -23.27
N CYS A 231 -25.30 32.14 -22.58
CA CYS A 231 -25.70 32.20 -21.17
C CYS A 231 -24.46 32.25 -20.26
N ARG A 232 -24.25 33.35 -19.52
CA ARG A 232 -23.22 33.46 -18.48
C ARG A 232 -23.81 33.55 -17.08
N TYR A 233 -23.08 33.00 -16.10
CA TYR A 233 -23.31 33.19 -14.67
C TYR A 233 -22.15 34.00 -14.09
N THR A 234 -22.43 35.08 -13.35
CA THR A 234 -21.41 35.96 -12.77
C THR A 234 -21.41 35.90 -11.24
N ASN A 235 -20.23 36.08 -10.62
CA ASN A 235 -20.03 36.19 -9.17
C ASN A 235 -19.71 37.65 -8.79
N ASP A 236 -20.37 38.20 -7.77
CA ASP A 236 -20.18 39.59 -7.31
C ASP A 236 -18.78 39.87 -6.70
N ALA A 237 -17.96 38.83 -6.47
CA ALA A 237 -16.64 38.98 -5.86
C ALA A 237 -15.46 39.10 -6.85
N ASN A 238 -15.60 38.67 -8.11
CA ASN A 238 -14.54 38.83 -9.11
C ASN A 238 -15.06 38.71 -10.57
N PRO A 239 -15.28 39.83 -11.27
CA PRO A 239 -15.86 39.82 -12.62
C PRO A 239 -14.94 39.30 -13.74
N GLU A 240 -13.66 39.02 -13.47
CA GLU A 240 -12.64 38.74 -14.51
C GLU A 240 -12.13 37.29 -14.56
N MET A 241 -12.65 36.37 -13.72
CA MET A 241 -12.17 34.98 -13.70
C MET A 241 -13.02 34.08 -14.61
N GLU A 242 -12.49 33.75 -15.80
CA GLU A 242 -13.08 32.75 -16.70
C GLU A 242 -12.82 31.34 -16.15
N TYR A 243 -13.89 30.60 -15.82
CA TYR A 243 -13.81 29.15 -15.55
C TYR A 243 -14.41 28.38 -16.71
N ASP A 244 -13.64 27.41 -17.22
CA ASP A 244 -14.07 26.44 -18.21
C ASP A 244 -15.05 25.44 -17.55
N ASP A 245 -16.19 25.19 -18.20
CA ASP A 245 -17.29 24.30 -17.75
C ASP A 245 -16.82 22.92 -17.26
N THR A 246 -15.66 22.49 -17.75
CA THR A 246 -15.05 21.20 -17.41
C THR A 246 -14.54 21.12 -15.96
N VAL A 247 -14.13 22.25 -15.36
CA VAL A 247 -13.53 22.30 -14.02
C VAL A 247 -14.60 22.28 -12.92
N LEU A 248 -15.73 22.98 -13.11
CA LEU A 248 -16.84 22.98 -12.15
C LEU A 248 -17.61 21.65 -12.10
N ALA A 249 -17.59 20.87 -13.18
CA ALA A 249 -18.18 19.53 -13.19
C ALA A 249 -17.35 18.51 -12.37
N MET A 250 -16.03 18.73 -12.25
CA MET A 250 -15.10 17.85 -11.54
C MET A 250 -15.18 17.96 -10.01
N GLU A 251 -15.64 19.09 -9.46
CA GLU A 251 -15.70 19.30 -8.00
C GLU A 251 -16.92 18.64 -7.32
N ASN A 252 -17.91 18.18 -8.08
CA ASN A 252 -19.21 17.74 -7.55
C ASN A 252 -19.46 16.21 -7.55
N LYS A 253 -18.49 15.37 -7.91
CA LYS A 253 -18.67 13.90 -7.97
C LYS A 253 -17.56 13.12 -7.27
N GLY A 254 -17.92 11.94 -6.74
CA GLY A 254 -17.09 11.13 -5.82
C GLY A 254 -15.76 10.61 -6.39
N LYS A 255 -14.84 10.29 -5.46
CA LYS A 255 -13.40 10.02 -5.67
C LYS A 255 -13.02 8.96 -6.72
N ASP A 256 -13.86 7.95 -6.98
CA ASP A 256 -13.58 6.87 -7.95
C ASP A 256 -13.96 7.22 -9.40
N ASP A 257 -14.86 8.18 -9.63
CA ASP A 257 -15.26 8.63 -10.98
C ASP A 257 -14.22 9.62 -11.59
N MET A 258 -13.39 10.22 -10.74
CA MET A 258 -12.42 11.25 -11.12
C MET A 258 -11.38 10.77 -12.15
N THR A 259 -10.87 9.54 -12.03
CA THR A 259 -9.78 9.06 -12.91
C THR A 259 -10.29 8.75 -14.32
N ASP A 260 -11.51 8.24 -14.45
CA ASP A 260 -12.11 7.92 -15.75
C ASP A 260 -12.67 9.16 -16.45
N GLU A 261 -13.22 10.14 -15.72
CA GLU A 261 -13.62 11.43 -16.29
C GLU A 261 -12.42 12.25 -16.77
N VAL A 262 -11.31 12.29 -16.02
CA VAL A 262 -10.10 13.00 -16.45
C VAL A 262 -9.43 12.30 -17.64
N ARG A 263 -9.46 10.96 -17.73
CA ARG A 263 -9.04 10.24 -18.95
C ARG A 263 -9.91 10.59 -20.17
N LYS A 264 -11.23 10.71 -19.99
CA LYS A 264 -12.15 11.15 -21.05
C LYS A 264 -11.88 12.60 -21.46
N ALA A 265 -11.62 13.48 -20.51
CA ALA A 265 -11.24 14.88 -20.78
C ALA A 265 -9.92 14.96 -21.55
N LEU A 266 -8.91 14.17 -21.19
CA LEU A 266 -7.64 14.08 -21.92
C LEU A 266 -7.84 13.54 -23.35
N ALA A 267 -8.70 12.53 -23.53
CA ALA A 267 -9.02 12.00 -24.85
C ALA A 267 -9.74 13.04 -25.73
N LYS A 268 -10.71 13.77 -25.15
CA LYS A 268 -11.44 14.84 -25.82
C LYS A 268 -10.53 16.00 -26.22
N CYS A 269 -9.65 16.44 -25.31
CA CYS A 269 -8.68 17.52 -25.57
C CYS A 269 -7.71 17.16 -26.71
N LYS A 270 -7.26 15.90 -26.79
CA LYS A 270 -6.45 15.41 -27.91
C LYS A 270 -7.22 15.41 -29.24
N GLU A 271 -8.49 15.05 -29.21
CA GLU A 271 -9.35 15.06 -30.41
C GLU A 271 -9.62 16.48 -30.91
N GLU A 272 -9.89 17.42 -30.00
CA GLU A 272 -10.08 18.85 -30.33
C GLU A 272 -8.80 19.45 -30.93
N CYS A 273 -7.64 19.16 -30.35
CA CYS A 273 -6.35 19.62 -30.89
C CYS A 273 -6.07 19.15 -32.33
N GLU A 274 -6.43 17.90 -32.67
CA GLU A 274 -6.29 17.43 -34.05
C GLU A 274 -7.29 18.11 -35.00
N LYS A 275 -8.49 18.49 -34.52
CA LYS A 275 -9.45 19.29 -35.31
C LYS A 275 -8.93 20.70 -35.58
N ASP A 276 -8.32 21.35 -34.59
CA ASP A 276 -7.79 22.71 -34.73
C ASP A 276 -6.59 22.75 -35.69
N LYS A 277 -5.70 21.75 -35.64
CA LYS A 277 -4.62 21.58 -36.63
C LYS A 277 -5.16 21.40 -38.05
N GLU A 278 -6.22 20.62 -38.24
CA GLU A 278 -6.84 20.41 -39.55
C GLU A 278 -7.57 21.68 -40.04
N LYS A 279 -8.15 22.47 -39.14
CA LYS A 279 -8.77 23.76 -39.46
C LYS A 279 -7.73 24.77 -39.98
N LEU A 280 -6.61 24.95 -39.27
CA LEU A 280 -5.53 25.84 -39.70
C LEU A 280 -4.91 25.43 -41.04
N LYS A 281 -4.77 24.12 -41.29
CA LYS A 281 -4.33 23.64 -42.61
C LYS A 281 -5.28 24.04 -43.73
N LYS A 282 -6.59 23.97 -43.50
CA LYS A 282 -7.61 24.37 -44.48
C LYS A 282 -7.59 25.87 -44.73
N GLU A 283 -7.57 26.68 -43.68
CA GLU A 283 -7.50 28.15 -43.79
C GLU A 283 -6.25 28.59 -44.55
N CYS A 284 -5.08 28.01 -44.24
CA CYS A 284 -3.85 28.29 -44.98
C CYS A 284 -3.91 27.84 -46.44
N GLN A 285 -4.63 26.76 -46.73
CA GLN A 285 -4.83 26.29 -48.11
C GLN A 285 -5.74 27.22 -48.90
N GLU A 286 -6.80 27.73 -48.29
CA GLU A 286 -7.72 28.72 -48.89
C GLU A 286 -6.99 30.04 -49.18
N GLN A 287 -6.22 30.56 -48.22
CA GLN A 287 -5.42 31.77 -48.42
C GLN A 287 -4.38 31.62 -49.55
N LYS A 288 -3.80 30.42 -49.72
CA LYS A 288 -2.88 30.14 -50.84
C LYS A 288 -3.59 30.15 -52.19
N ILE A 289 -4.84 29.66 -52.24
CA ILE A 289 -5.65 29.67 -53.46
C ILE A 289 -6.01 31.11 -53.80
N GLU A 290 -6.51 31.89 -52.83
CA GLU A 290 -6.90 33.28 -53.02
C GLU A 290 -5.72 34.16 -53.48
N LEU A 291 -4.54 33.98 -52.88
CA LEU A 291 -3.32 34.66 -53.29
C LEU A 291 -2.88 34.24 -54.71
N GLY A 292 -3.03 32.95 -55.04
CA GLY A 292 -2.79 32.44 -56.39
C GLY A 292 -3.69 33.10 -57.43
N ASP A 293 -4.98 33.23 -57.14
CA ASP A 293 -5.97 33.87 -58.01
C ASP A 293 -5.71 35.37 -58.16
N LYS A 294 -5.35 36.06 -57.07
CA LYS A 294 -4.94 37.48 -57.10
C LYS A 294 -3.74 37.67 -58.02
N CYS A 295 -2.68 36.88 -57.85
CA CYS A 295 -1.49 36.92 -58.69
C CYS A 295 -1.79 36.60 -60.17
N LEU A 296 -2.74 35.70 -60.43
CA LEU A 296 -3.16 35.39 -61.80
C LEU A 296 -3.91 36.57 -62.44
N ARG A 297 -4.82 37.23 -61.71
CA ARG A 297 -5.55 38.42 -62.19
C ARG A 297 -4.61 39.58 -62.52
N GLU A 298 -3.69 39.91 -61.60
CA GLU A 298 -2.70 40.96 -61.82
C GLU A 298 -1.79 40.63 -63.01
N LYS A 299 -1.46 39.35 -63.20
CA LYS A 299 -0.68 38.88 -64.35
C LYS A 299 -1.41 39.03 -65.69
N GLU A 300 -2.70 38.71 -65.73
CA GLU A 300 -3.52 38.87 -66.92
C GLU A 300 -3.75 40.34 -67.28
N GLU A 301 -3.94 41.19 -66.28
CA GLU A 301 -4.07 42.64 -66.45
C GLU A 301 -2.80 43.26 -67.03
N LEU A 302 -1.63 42.94 -66.45
CA LEU A 302 -0.36 43.42 -66.98
C LEU A 302 -0.09 42.88 -68.40
N ARG A 303 -0.47 41.62 -68.67
CA ARG A 303 -0.34 41.04 -70.02
C ARG A 303 -1.16 41.81 -71.06
N ARG A 304 -2.38 42.24 -70.72
CA ARG A 304 -3.24 43.06 -71.60
C ARG A 304 -2.62 44.42 -71.88
N GLN A 305 -2.16 45.12 -70.85
CA GLN A 305 -1.52 46.44 -70.97
C GLN A 305 -0.24 46.41 -71.84
N CYS A 306 0.49 45.30 -71.79
CA CYS A 306 1.70 45.09 -72.60
C CYS A 306 1.44 44.79 -74.08
N THR A 307 0.29 44.23 -74.44
CA THR A 307 -0.03 43.90 -75.85
C THR A 307 -0.41 45.12 -76.71
N GLU A 308 -0.67 46.28 -76.09
CA GLU A 308 -1.18 47.48 -76.77
C GLU A 308 -0.07 48.47 -77.20
N ASN A 309 1.21 48.13 -77.05
CA ASN A 309 2.30 49.10 -76.98
C ASN A 309 3.56 48.68 -77.80
N GLU A 310 4.13 49.60 -78.60
CA GLU A 310 5.21 49.37 -79.59
C GLU A 310 6.61 49.10 -78.96
N GLU A 311 7.50 48.47 -79.74
CA GLU A 311 8.77 47.78 -79.37
C GLU A 311 9.66 48.39 -78.26
N ARG A 312 9.65 49.71 -78.02
CA ARG A 312 10.42 50.35 -76.94
C ARG A 312 9.83 50.08 -75.54
N GLN A 313 8.52 49.82 -75.45
CA GLN A 313 7.82 49.41 -74.23
C GLN A 313 7.99 47.91 -73.93
N ASN A 314 8.50 47.12 -74.87
CA ASN A 314 8.61 45.66 -74.71
C ASN A 314 9.63 45.27 -73.63
N LYS A 315 10.76 46.00 -73.52
CA LYS A 315 11.73 45.81 -72.43
C LYS A 315 11.15 46.23 -71.08
N GLN A 316 10.52 47.40 -71.03
CA GLN A 316 9.86 47.93 -69.83
C GLN A 316 8.74 47.00 -69.33
N CYS A 317 8.01 46.37 -70.25
CA CYS A 317 7.00 45.38 -69.95
C CYS A 317 7.59 44.08 -69.39
N GLU A 318 8.70 43.58 -69.94
CA GLU A 318 9.36 42.38 -69.39
C GLU A 318 9.93 42.63 -67.98
N ASP A 319 10.46 43.84 -67.73
CA ASP A 319 10.89 44.27 -66.40
C ASP A 319 9.69 44.30 -65.42
N GLN A 320 8.55 44.88 -65.82
CA GLN A 320 7.31 44.88 -65.01
C GLN A 320 6.76 43.47 -64.74
N LYS A 321 6.83 42.54 -65.72
CA LYS A 321 6.45 41.14 -65.52
C LYS A 321 7.41 40.40 -64.60
N SER A 322 8.69 40.78 -64.59
CA SER A 322 9.69 40.25 -63.67
C SER A 322 9.41 40.73 -62.25
N ASP A 323 9.18 42.02 -62.07
CA ASP A 323 8.89 42.64 -60.76
C ASP A 323 7.60 42.08 -60.13
N MET A 324 6.54 41.91 -60.92
CA MET A 324 5.30 41.32 -60.45
C MET A 324 5.46 39.83 -60.08
N ARG A 325 6.26 39.06 -60.84
CA ARG A 325 6.60 37.68 -60.47
C ARG A 325 7.36 37.61 -59.15
N ASN A 326 8.31 38.51 -58.94
CA ASN A 326 9.07 38.60 -57.70
C ASN A 326 8.16 38.98 -56.52
N LYS A 327 7.30 39.99 -56.69
CA LYS A 327 6.30 40.40 -55.69
C LYS A 327 5.36 39.26 -55.29
N CYS A 328 4.79 38.55 -56.27
CA CYS A 328 3.93 37.39 -56.00
C CYS A 328 4.68 36.25 -55.32
N GLN A 329 5.96 36.06 -55.63
CA GLN A 329 6.78 35.05 -54.99
C GLN A 329 7.12 35.44 -53.54
N GLU A 330 7.34 36.71 -53.27
CA GLU A 330 7.53 37.26 -51.91
C GLU A 330 6.26 37.12 -51.08
N GLU A 331 5.09 37.56 -51.57
CA GLU A 331 3.81 37.42 -50.86
C GLU A 331 3.51 35.93 -50.55
N LYS A 332 3.85 35.01 -51.47
CA LYS A 332 3.69 33.56 -51.27
C LYS A 332 4.67 32.99 -50.24
N ASN A 333 5.89 33.50 -50.19
CA ASN A 333 6.89 33.09 -49.20
C ASN A 333 6.52 33.61 -47.80
N GLU A 334 5.98 34.83 -47.72
CA GLU A 334 5.51 35.43 -46.47
C GLU A 334 4.31 34.68 -45.91
N LEU A 335 3.31 34.37 -46.73
CA LEU A 335 2.16 33.55 -46.33
C LEU A 335 2.59 32.15 -45.85
N ARG A 336 3.59 31.53 -46.49
CA ARG A 336 4.15 30.25 -46.05
C ARG A 336 4.82 30.35 -44.69
N ARG A 337 5.51 31.45 -44.41
CA ARG A 337 6.15 31.70 -43.11
C ARG A 337 5.09 31.88 -42.03
N GLN A 338 4.05 32.68 -42.31
CA GLN A 338 2.96 32.94 -41.37
C GLN A 338 2.20 31.66 -41.02
N CYS A 339 1.75 30.87 -42.01
CA CYS A 339 1.10 29.58 -41.73
C CYS A 339 1.97 28.61 -40.92
N ALA A 340 3.30 28.68 -41.07
CA ALA A 340 4.22 27.82 -40.32
C ALA A 340 4.41 28.31 -38.87
N GLU A 341 4.35 29.62 -38.64
CA GLU A 341 4.35 30.21 -37.30
C GLU A 341 3.03 29.91 -36.57
N ASP A 342 1.89 30.14 -37.21
CA ASP A 342 0.57 29.86 -36.64
C ASP A 342 0.40 28.38 -36.27
N ALA A 343 0.84 27.47 -37.16
CA ALA A 343 0.80 26.03 -36.88
C ALA A 343 1.72 25.62 -35.70
N LYS A 344 2.82 26.35 -35.50
CA LYS A 344 3.76 26.09 -34.41
C LYS A 344 3.22 26.63 -33.09
N GLU A 345 2.59 27.80 -33.09
CA GLU A 345 1.94 28.38 -31.91
C GLU A 345 0.78 27.50 -31.43
N GLU A 346 -0.08 27.05 -32.35
CA GLU A 346 -1.22 26.19 -31.99
C GLU A 346 -0.76 24.81 -31.50
N SER A 347 0.27 24.23 -32.11
CA SER A 347 0.86 22.96 -31.65
C SER A 347 1.42 23.11 -30.24
N LYS A 348 2.07 24.24 -29.93
CA LYS A 348 2.61 24.51 -28.60
C LYS A 348 1.49 24.74 -27.58
N ALA A 349 0.47 25.51 -27.91
CA ALA A 349 -0.70 25.74 -27.05
C ALA A 349 -1.42 24.41 -26.72
N CYS A 350 -1.54 23.51 -27.70
CA CYS A 350 -2.08 22.18 -27.49
C CYS A 350 -1.20 21.32 -26.56
N GLU A 351 0.12 21.32 -26.77
CA GLU A 351 1.07 20.62 -25.90
C GLU A 351 1.00 21.12 -24.45
N ASP A 352 0.90 22.44 -24.27
CA ASP A 352 0.77 23.06 -22.95
C ASP A 352 -0.56 22.70 -22.27
N ARG A 353 -1.70 22.69 -23.00
CA ARG A 353 -3.00 22.23 -22.47
C ARG A 353 -2.96 20.75 -22.03
N VAL A 354 -2.36 19.89 -22.83
CA VAL A 354 -2.19 18.46 -22.49
C VAL A 354 -1.30 18.31 -21.25
N LYS A 355 -0.23 19.10 -21.17
CA LYS A 355 0.71 19.07 -20.04
C LYS A 355 0.04 19.48 -18.73
N VAL A 356 -0.78 20.53 -18.73
CA VAL A 356 -1.52 20.97 -17.53
C VAL A 356 -2.46 19.87 -17.03
N ILE A 357 -3.21 19.21 -17.92
CA ILE A 357 -4.10 18.09 -17.56
C ILE A 357 -3.29 16.90 -17.02
N GLN A 358 -2.12 16.64 -17.59
CA GLN A 358 -1.20 15.59 -17.11
C GLN A 358 -0.62 15.92 -15.72
N GLU A 359 -0.27 17.17 -15.47
CA GLU A 359 0.24 17.63 -14.16
C GLU A 359 -0.85 17.54 -13.08
N GLN A 360 -2.09 17.94 -13.42
CA GLN A 360 -3.27 17.78 -12.54
C GLN A 360 -3.60 16.30 -12.27
N LEU A 361 -3.42 15.42 -13.27
CA LEU A 361 -3.54 13.96 -13.11
C LEU A 361 -2.51 13.43 -12.12
N THR A 362 -1.25 13.87 -12.21
CA THR A 362 -0.20 13.48 -11.26
C THR A 362 -0.49 14.00 -9.85
N GLU A 363 -1.00 15.22 -9.71
CA GLU A 363 -1.32 15.78 -8.39
C GLU A 363 -2.54 15.09 -7.73
N CYS A 364 -3.60 14.80 -8.49
CA CYS A 364 -4.72 13.99 -8.02
C CYS A 364 -4.28 12.56 -7.68
N ARG A 365 -3.37 11.98 -8.46
CA ARG A 365 -2.80 10.64 -8.22
C ARG A 365 -1.97 10.60 -6.95
N ASP A 366 -1.16 11.61 -6.67
CA ASP A 366 -0.34 11.67 -5.45
C ASP A 366 -1.20 11.89 -4.18
N LYS A 367 -2.31 12.63 -4.31
CA LYS A 367 -3.32 12.73 -3.25
C LYS A 367 -4.10 11.41 -3.04
N ASN A 368 -4.41 10.66 -4.11
CA ASN A 368 -5.07 9.33 -4.04
C ASN A 368 -4.13 8.19 -3.58
N LEU A 369 -2.81 8.31 -3.76
CA LEU A 369 -1.83 7.33 -3.27
C LEU A 369 -1.70 7.31 -1.74
N GLN A 370 -2.16 8.36 -1.04
CA GLN A 370 -2.19 8.37 0.42
C GLN A 370 -3.33 7.51 1.02
N ASP A 371 -4.49 7.45 0.36
CA ASP A 371 -5.68 6.63 0.76
C ASP A 371 -5.61 5.16 0.28
N THR A 372 -4.63 4.78 -0.52
CA THR A 372 -4.47 3.41 -1.06
C THR A 372 -3.32 2.62 -0.44
N ARG A 373 -2.63 3.21 0.55
CA ARG A 373 -1.51 2.57 1.23
C ARG A 373 -2.00 1.48 2.18
N TRP A 374 -1.52 0.27 1.96
CA TRP A 374 -1.67 -0.84 2.90
C TRP A 374 -0.71 -0.64 4.07
N VAL A 375 -1.23 -0.64 5.29
CA VAL A 375 -0.44 -0.57 6.53
C VAL A 375 -0.55 -1.90 7.26
N SER A 376 0.59 -2.51 7.60
CA SER A 376 0.60 -3.75 8.36
C SER A 376 0.25 -3.47 9.81
N ASN A 377 -0.64 -4.28 10.36
CA ASN A 377 -0.98 -4.28 11.78
C ASN A 377 -0.65 -5.67 12.35
N PRO A 378 0.62 -5.93 12.72
CA PRO A 378 1.06 -7.25 13.19
C PRO A 378 0.29 -7.78 14.41
N GLY A 379 -0.32 -6.90 15.20
CA GLY A 379 -1.08 -7.26 16.40
C GLY A 379 -2.57 -7.54 16.19
N LEU A 380 -3.12 -7.41 14.98
CA LEU A 380 -4.59 -7.38 14.80
C LEU A 380 -5.29 -8.72 15.08
N LEU A 381 -4.57 -9.84 14.93
CA LEU A 381 -5.08 -11.20 15.16
C LEU A 381 -4.34 -11.95 16.28
N GLY A 382 -3.33 -11.33 16.91
CA GLY A 382 -2.61 -11.91 18.05
C GLY A 382 -1.83 -13.21 17.76
N THR A 383 -1.56 -13.55 16.50
CA THR A 383 -0.86 -14.80 16.16
C THR A 383 0.63 -14.59 15.91
N GLU A 384 1.47 -14.87 16.90
CA GLU A 384 2.92 -15.10 16.70
C GLU A 384 3.20 -16.48 16.03
N VAL A 385 2.19 -17.08 15.39
CA VAL A 385 2.23 -18.46 14.93
C VAL A 385 2.73 -18.52 13.49
N LYS A 386 3.71 -19.40 13.25
CA LYS A 386 4.21 -19.70 11.90
C LYS A 386 3.09 -20.29 11.06
N ALA A 387 2.66 -19.57 10.03
CA ALA A 387 1.65 -20.02 9.09
C ALA A 387 2.28 -20.42 7.74
N LYS A 388 1.51 -21.16 6.94
CA LYS A 388 1.88 -21.56 5.57
C LYS A 388 0.85 -21.14 4.53
N ALA A 389 -0.42 -21.07 4.90
CA ALA A 389 -1.51 -20.76 4.00
C ALA A 389 -2.58 -19.91 4.70
N VAL A 390 -3.28 -19.09 3.92
CA VAL A 390 -4.37 -18.23 4.39
C VAL A 390 -5.47 -18.17 3.32
N ALA A 391 -6.73 -18.11 3.72
CA ALA A 391 -7.87 -17.91 2.83
C ALA A 391 -9.02 -17.20 3.54
N PHE A 392 -9.73 -16.31 2.85
CA PHE A 392 -10.96 -15.69 3.34
C PHE A 392 -12.19 -16.45 2.84
N SER A 393 -13.28 -16.48 3.63
CA SER A 393 -14.58 -16.92 3.13
C SER A 393 -15.11 -15.87 2.16
N PRO A 394 -15.84 -16.25 1.09
CA PRO A 394 -16.39 -15.28 0.13
C PRO A 394 -17.32 -14.23 0.73
N LYS A 395 -17.95 -14.53 1.88
CA LYS A 395 -18.80 -13.58 2.63
C LYS A 395 -18.02 -12.65 3.57
N ASN A 396 -16.70 -12.78 3.63
CA ASN A 396 -15.80 -12.04 4.51
C ASN A 396 -16.08 -12.22 6.03
N GLU A 397 -16.81 -13.25 6.41
CA GLU A 397 -17.14 -13.51 7.82
C GLU A 397 -16.03 -14.29 8.52
N ARG A 398 -15.22 -15.04 7.75
CA ARG A 398 -14.25 -15.99 8.28
C ARG A 398 -12.94 -15.96 7.51
N MET A 399 -11.87 -16.33 8.20
CA MET A 399 -10.55 -16.52 7.60
C MET A 399 -9.95 -17.82 8.12
N ALA A 400 -9.47 -18.66 7.22
CA ALA A 400 -8.77 -19.90 7.54
C ALA A 400 -7.26 -19.67 7.45
N VAL A 401 -6.52 -20.21 8.42
CA VAL A 401 -5.06 -20.15 8.49
C VAL A 401 -4.52 -21.56 8.71
N GLY A 402 -3.59 -21.99 7.85
CA GLY A 402 -2.83 -23.22 8.04
C GLY A 402 -1.56 -22.92 8.85
N GLU A 403 -1.53 -23.34 10.10
CA GLU A 403 -0.41 -23.16 11.03
C GLU A 403 0.57 -24.34 10.96
N LEU A 404 1.87 -24.05 11.04
CA LEU A 404 2.95 -25.02 10.96
C LEU A 404 3.39 -25.55 12.33
N SER A 405 3.14 -24.79 13.40
CA SER A 405 3.57 -25.15 14.76
C SER A 405 2.62 -24.55 15.81
N PRO A 406 1.63 -25.31 16.31
CA PRO A 406 1.34 -26.71 15.96
C PRO A 406 0.79 -26.86 14.54
N GLN A 407 0.88 -28.07 13.96
CA GLN A 407 0.38 -28.35 12.60
C GLN A 407 -1.15 -28.48 12.60
N ARG A 408 -1.83 -27.35 12.42
CA ARG A 408 -3.29 -27.28 12.51
C ARG A 408 -3.87 -26.28 11.51
N VAL A 409 -5.16 -26.39 11.27
CA VAL A 409 -5.93 -25.36 10.58
C VAL A 409 -6.79 -24.65 11.60
N VAL A 410 -6.75 -23.31 11.61
CA VAL A 410 -7.56 -22.46 12.49
C VAL A 410 -8.46 -21.59 11.65
N VAL A 411 -9.74 -21.56 11.98
CA VAL A 411 -10.72 -20.65 11.38
C VAL A 411 -11.02 -19.53 12.36
N TRP A 412 -10.88 -18.29 11.90
CA TRP A 412 -11.08 -17.06 12.63
C TRP A 412 -12.40 -16.41 12.23
N ASP A 413 -13.06 -15.79 13.20
CA ASP A 413 -14.17 -14.88 12.95
C ASP A 413 -13.62 -13.48 12.65
N MET A 414 -13.94 -12.94 11.48
CA MET A 414 -13.38 -11.64 11.06
C MET A 414 -14.04 -10.44 11.76
N LYS A 415 -15.23 -10.62 12.33
CA LYS A 415 -15.95 -9.56 13.05
C LYS A 415 -15.42 -9.38 14.46
N THR A 416 -15.18 -10.48 15.18
CA THR A 416 -14.68 -10.50 16.57
C THR A 416 -13.16 -10.63 16.64
N ARG A 417 -12.51 -11.08 15.55
CA ARG A 417 -11.07 -11.33 15.43
C ARG A 417 -10.57 -12.38 16.43
N GLN A 418 -11.40 -13.38 16.70
CA GLN A 418 -11.09 -14.49 17.59
C GLN A 418 -11.10 -15.82 16.82
N PRO A 419 -10.33 -16.82 17.27
CA PRO A 419 -10.40 -18.16 16.69
C PRO A 419 -11.77 -18.78 17.00
N LEU A 420 -12.49 -19.22 15.96
CA LEU A 420 -13.76 -19.94 16.09
C LEU A 420 -13.54 -21.42 16.40
N ALA A 421 -12.62 -22.04 15.67
CA ALA A 421 -12.32 -23.45 15.78
C ALA A 421 -10.94 -23.77 15.19
N GLY A 422 -10.34 -24.86 15.64
CA GLY A 422 -9.07 -25.34 15.10
C GLY A 422 -8.95 -26.86 15.19
N TRP A 423 -8.31 -27.45 14.18
CA TRP A 423 -8.19 -28.91 14.03
C TRP A 423 -6.76 -29.30 13.69
N GLU A 424 -6.23 -30.29 14.40
CA GLU A 424 -4.94 -30.88 14.07
C GLU A 424 -5.01 -31.61 12.73
N THR A 425 -3.98 -31.41 11.92
CA THR A 425 -3.92 -31.98 10.57
C THR A 425 -3.39 -33.41 10.58
N GLY A 426 -2.65 -33.81 11.61
CA GLY A 426 -2.14 -35.17 11.82
C GLY A 426 -0.91 -35.19 12.72
N ALA A 427 -0.57 -36.35 13.29
CA ALA A 427 0.66 -36.52 14.07
C ALA A 427 1.88 -36.63 13.14
N GLY A 428 2.88 -35.75 13.28
CA GLY A 428 4.14 -35.80 12.53
C GLY A 428 4.22 -34.85 11.33
N ALA A 429 3.99 -35.36 10.11
CA ALA A 429 4.19 -34.67 8.82
C ALA A 429 2.88 -34.16 8.18
N GLY A 430 1.89 -33.80 9.00
CA GLY A 430 0.58 -33.27 8.59
C GLY A 430 0.57 -31.83 8.08
N MET A 431 1.74 -31.20 7.87
CA MET A 431 1.88 -29.76 7.58
C MET A 431 0.82 -29.25 6.59
N PRO A 432 -0.02 -28.26 6.98
CA PRO A 432 -1.03 -27.70 6.10
C PRO A 432 -0.35 -26.87 5.01
N MET A 433 -0.40 -27.37 3.77
CA MET A 433 0.26 -26.72 2.62
C MET A 433 -0.64 -25.68 1.96
N SER A 434 -1.95 -25.88 2.04
CA SER A 434 -2.96 -25.01 1.43
C SER A 434 -4.28 -25.17 2.18
N VAL A 435 -5.02 -24.08 2.33
CA VAL A 435 -6.35 -24.05 2.95
C VAL A 435 -7.35 -23.34 2.04
N ALA A 436 -8.61 -23.72 2.12
CA ALA A 436 -9.72 -23.06 1.44
C ALA A 436 -10.98 -23.10 2.31
N LEU A 437 -11.85 -22.09 2.20
CA LEU A 437 -13.17 -22.08 2.83
C LEU A 437 -14.24 -22.36 1.77
N SER A 438 -15.29 -23.10 2.16
CA SER A 438 -16.44 -23.34 1.29
C SER A 438 -17.14 -22.02 0.97
N PRO A 439 -17.89 -21.94 -0.15
CA PRO A 439 -18.59 -20.71 -0.56
C PRO A 439 -19.56 -20.15 0.49
N ASP A 440 -20.18 -21.03 1.28
CA ASP A 440 -21.06 -20.69 2.40
C ASP A 440 -20.29 -20.36 3.70
N GLY A 441 -18.98 -20.59 3.74
CA GLY A 441 -18.09 -20.38 4.89
C GLY A 441 -18.23 -21.41 6.00
N THR A 442 -19.04 -22.47 5.84
CA THR A 442 -19.30 -23.43 6.91
C THR A 442 -18.29 -24.56 6.99
N LYS A 443 -17.48 -24.78 5.94
CA LYS A 443 -16.46 -25.84 5.88
C LYS A 443 -15.10 -25.26 5.55
N VAL A 444 -14.07 -25.87 6.12
CA VAL A 444 -12.67 -25.57 5.79
C VAL A 444 -12.02 -26.82 5.20
N LEU A 445 -11.25 -26.63 4.14
CA LEU A 445 -10.52 -27.66 3.41
C LEU A 445 -9.02 -27.42 3.58
N CYS A 446 -8.25 -28.49 3.70
CA CYS A 446 -6.82 -28.47 3.87
C CYS A 446 -6.15 -29.56 3.04
N GLY A 447 -5.11 -29.20 2.30
CA GLY A 447 -4.17 -30.14 1.71
C GLY A 447 -2.95 -30.30 2.59
N THR A 448 -2.54 -31.54 2.90
CA THR A 448 -1.40 -31.81 3.79
C THR A 448 -0.15 -32.27 3.04
N TYR A 449 1.00 -32.17 3.71
CA TYR A 449 2.27 -32.69 3.19
C TYR A 449 2.24 -34.21 2.95
N GLU A 450 1.52 -34.95 3.79
CA GLU A 450 1.29 -36.38 3.69
C GLU A 450 0.20 -36.79 2.68
N GLY A 451 -0.24 -35.90 1.79
CA GLY A 451 -1.12 -36.28 0.68
C GLY A 451 -2.60 -36.45 1.02
N ALA A 452 -3.00 -36.17 2.26
CA ALA A 452 -4.41 -36.15 2.65
C ALA A 452 -5.05 -34.80 2.28
N VAL A 453 -6.28 -34.85 1.80
CA VAL A 453 -7.15 -33.68 1.69
C VAL A 453 -8.21 -33.82 2.78
N LYS A 454 -8.18 -32.94 3.76
CA LYS A 454 -9.06 -33.00 4.93
C LYS A 454 -10.04 -31.84 4.91
N MET A 455 -11.28 -32.11 5.27
CA MET A 455 -12.32 -31.12 5.36
C MET A 455 -13.01 -31.22 6.71
N TRP A 456 -13.26 -30.08 7.35
CA TRP A 456 -14.00 -30.00 8.59
C TRP A 456 -15.19 -29.07 8.44
N ASP A 457 -16.32 -29.46 9.01
CA ASP A 457 -17.40 -28.52 9.26
C ASP A 457 -17.07 -27.68 10.49
N VAL A 458 -17.08 -26.36 10.31
CA VAL A 458 -16.62 -25.41 11.33
C VAL A 458 -17.50 -25.42 12.57
N SER A 459 -18.79 -25.74 12.43
CA SER A 459 -19.74 -25.71 13.54
C SER A 459 -19.78 -27.02 14.32
N THR A 460 -19.72 -28.15 13.62
CA THR A 460 -19.87 -29.48 14.24
C THR A 460 -18.53 -30.19 14.48
N SER A 461 -17.44 -29.67 13.91
CA SER A 461 -16.12 -30.32 13.89
C SER A 461 -16.09 -31.70 13.24
N SER A 462 -17.11 -32.06 12.45
CA SER A 462 -17.12 -33.33 11.71
C SER A 462 -16.02 -33.32 10.63
N GLU A 463 -15.16 -34.34 10.64
CA GLU A 463 -14.08 -34.52 9.67
C GLU A 463 -14.53 -35.40 8.50
N GLN A 464 -14.11 -35.01 7.30
CA GLN A 464 -14.18 -35.81 6.08
C GLN A 464 -12.81 -35.83 5.40
N ILE A 465 -12.37 -37.00 4.94
CA ILE A 465 -11.06 -37.19 4.30
C ILE A 465 -11.26 -37.63 2.85
N PHE A 466 -10.57 -36.94 1.95
CA PHE A 466 -10.45 -37.27 0.54
C PHE A 466 -9.00 -37.71 0.28
N GLN A 467 -8.84 -38.94 -0.21
CA GLN A 467 -7.52 -39.52 -0.48
C GLN A 467 -7.63 -40.56 -1.60
N GLU A 468 -6.55 -40.79 -2.33
CA GLU A 468 -6.53 -41.86 -3.34
C GLU A 468 -6.65 -43.23 -2.65
N PRO A 469 -7.54 -44.13 -3.11
CA PRO A 469 -7.70 -45.45 -2.52
C PRO A 469 -6.47 -46.36 -2.68
N LYS A 470 -5.65 -46.14 -3.73
CA LYS A 470 -4.49 -46.97 -4.09
C LYS A 470 -3.43 -46.13 -4.80
N GLY A 471 -2.22 -46.03 -4.22
CA GLY A 471 -1.10 -45.35 -4.87
C GLY A 471 -0.01 -44.92 -3.88
N ARG A 472 1.11 -44.43 -4.43
CA ARG A 472 2.13 -43.74 -3.63
C ARG A 472 1.56 -42.41 -3.20
N VAL A 473 1.52 -42.18 -1.89
CA VAL A 473 1.11 -40.92 -1.29
C VAL A 473 2.02 -39.79 -1.77
N SER A 474 1.41 -38.75 -2.34
CA SER A 474 2.10 -37.56 -2.87
C SER A 474 1.58 -36.32 -2.17
N ARG A 475 2.47 -35.35 -1.92
CA ARG A 475 2.13 -34.09 -1.23
C ARG A 475 1.04 -33.31 -1.96
N VAL A 476 0.03 -32.82 -1.23
CA VAL A 476 -0.94 -31.85 -1.76
C VAL A 476 -0.35 -30.45 -1.67
N ASN A 477 -0.13 -29.78 -2.79
CA ASN A 477 0.41 -28.41 -2.80
C ASN A 477 -0.70 -27.35 -2.73
N ARG A 478 -1.87 -27.64 -3.33
CA ARG A 478 -3.03 -26.74 -3.38
C ARG A 478 -4.34 -27.49 -3.33
N VAL A 479 -5.34 -26.88 -2.70
CA VAL A 479 -6.74 -27.34 -2.66
C VAL A 479 -7.69 -26.22 -3.05
N ALA A 480 -8.86 -26.58 -3.60
CA ALA A 480 -9.89 -25.62 -3.98
C ALA A 480 -11.30 -26.21 -3.82
N PHE A 481 -12.29 -25.35 -3.50
CA PHE A 481 -13.71 -25.67 -3.61
C PHE A 481 -14.26 -25.21 -4.96
N SER A 482 -15.21 -25.97 -5.51
CA SER A 482 -16.05 -25.45 -6.59
C SER A 482 -16.93 -24.29 -6.09
N PRO A 483 -17.36 -23.36 -6.97
CA PRO A 483 -18.16 -22.21 -6.57
C PRO A 483 -19.53 -22.57 -5.94
N ASP A 484 -20.05 -23.76 -6.24
CA ASP A 484 -21.27 -24.33 -5.65
C ASP A 484 -21.01 -25.17 -4.38
N GLY A 485 -19.75 -25.36 -3.99
CA GLY A 485 -19.33 -26.15 -2.83
C GLY A 485 -19.54 -27.66 -2.96
N ARG A 486 -19.96 -28.16 -4.12
CA ARG A 486 -20.26 -29.59 -4.33
C ARG A 486 -19.04 -30.43 -4.63
N GLN A 487 -17.96 -29.81 -5.10
CA GLN A 487 -16.72 -30.50 -5.44
C GLN A 487 -15.54 -29.88 -4.71
N VAL A 488 -14.56 -30.72 -4.39
CA VAL A 488 -13.25 -30.31 -3.92
C VAL A 488 -12.20 -30.82 -4.89
N ALA A 489 -11.13 -30.06 -5.08
CA ALA A 489 -10.04 -30.44 -5.95
C ALA A 489 -8.69 -30.31 -5.24
N ALA A 490 -7.72 -31.13 -5.66
CA ALA A 490 -6.36 -31.11 -5.14
C ALA A 490 -5.32 -31.22 -6.25
N GLY A 491 -4.27 -30.41 -6.14
CA GLY A 491 -3.11 -30.41 -7.01
C GLY A 491 -1.91 -31.01 -6.29
N LEU A 492 -1.36 -32.09 -6.84
CA LEU A 492 -0.35 -32.91 -6.18
C LEU A 492 1.07 -32.64 -6.73
N ALA A 493 2.07 -32.96 -5.90
CA ALA A 493 3.48 -32.83 -6.24
C ALA A 493 3.95 -33.82 -7.33
N ASP A 494 3.19 -34.88 -7.60
CA ASP A 494 3.45 -35.84 -8.68
C ASP A 494 2.79 -35.43 -10.01
N GLY A 495 2.14 -34.27 -10.04
CA GLY A 495 1.49 -33.72 -11.24
C GLY A 495 0.02 -34.06 -11.37
N LYS A 496 -0.53 -34.95 -10.54
CA LYS A 496 -1.96 -35.26 -10.63
C LYS A 496 -2.84 -34.08 -10.18
N VAL A 497 -3.98 -33.94 -10.84
CA VAL A 497 -5.12 -33.15 -10.35
C VAL A 497 -6.26 -34.11 -10.06
N LEU A 498 -6.75 -34.10 -8.82
CA LEU A 498 -7.82 -34.95 -8.33
C LEU A 498 -9.03 -34.10 -7.96
N ILE A 499 -10.22 -34.62 -8.22
CA ILE A 499 -11.49 -33.95 -7.93
C ILE A 499 -12.39 -34.96 -7.23
N TRP A 500 -13.07 -34.55 -6.17
CA TRP A 500 -14.04 -35.36 -5.47
C TRP A 500 -15.38 -34.65 -5.38
N ASP A 501 -16.45 -35.43 -5.51
CA ASP A 501 -17.77 -35.00 -5.07
C ASP A 501 -17.82 -35.03 -3.54
N VAL A 502 -18.23 -33.93 -2.92
CA VAL A 502 -18.23 -33.78 -1.47
C VAL A 502 -19.22 -34.73 -0.80
N SER A 503 -20.38 -34.97 -1.41
CA SER A 503 -21.46 -35.75 -0.79
C SER A 503 -21.25 -37.26 -0.87
N THR A 504 -20.70 -37.72 -1.99
CA THR A 504 -20.54 -39.15 -2.31
C THR A 504 -19.11 -39.64 -2.13
N ASN A 505 -18.15 -38.72 -1.98
CA ASN A 505 -16.72 -39.01 -1.95
C ASN A 505 -16.21 -39.73 -3.21
N THR A 506 -16.93 -39.63 -4.34
CA THR A 506 -16.50 -40.22 -5.60
C THR A 506 -15.38 -39.41 -6.23
N GLN A 507 -14.28 -40.08 -6.56
CA GLN A 507 -13.10 -39.46 -7.15
C GLN A 507 -13.16 -39.46 -8.69
N ILE A 508 -12.78 -38.32 -9.27
CA ILE A 508 -12.47 -38.14 -10.69
C ILE A 508 -10.98 -37.77 -10.78
N THR A 509 -10.23 -38.57 -11.54
CA THR A 509 -8.80 -38.34 -11.79
C THR A 509 -8.61 -37.73 -13.17
N THR A 510 -7.82 -36.67 -13.24
CA THR A 510 -7.45 -36.04 -14.52
C THR A 510 -6.24 -36.74 -15.17
N GLN A 511 -5.95 -36.39 -16.43
CA GLN A 511 -4.70 -36.83 -17.09
C GLN A 511 -3.42 -36.24 -16.45
N GLY A 512 -3.56 -35.29 -15.51
CA GLY A 512 -2.46 -34.70 -14.76
C GLY A 512 -1.52 -33.84 -15.60
N HIS A 513 -0.44 -33.39 -14.97
CA HIS A 513 0.68 -32.63 -15.50
C HIS A 513 1.95 -33.49 -15.49
N SER A 514 2.98 -33.11 -16.26
CA SER A 514 4.28 -33.79 -16.23
C SER A 514 5.22 -33.29 -15.12
N GLY A 515 4.77 -32.28 -14.36
CA GLY A 515 5.47 -31.70 -13.22
C GLY A 515 4.49 -31.34 -12.11
N ALA A 516 5.02 -31.03 -10.93
CA ALA A 516 4.23 -30.72 -9.74
C ALA A 516 3.20 -29.61 -9.99
N VAL A 517 1.94 -29.87 -9.63
CA VAL A 517 0.88 -28.85 -9.64
C VAL A 517 1.08 -27.98 -8.41
N GLN A 518 1.38 -26.69 -8.60
CA GLN A 518 1.63 -25.75 -7.51
C GLN A 518 0.49 -24.78 -7.29
N ALA A 519 -0.39 -24.63 -8.28
CA ALA A 519 -1.50 -23.70 -8.27
C ALA A 519 -2.78 -24.40 -8.75
N LEU A 520 -3.91 -24.15 -8.09
CA LEU A 520 -5.19 -24.79 -8.41
C LEU A 520 -6.35 -23.88 -7.98
N GLU A 521 -7.28 -23.59 -8.88
CA GLU A 521 -8.44 -22.74 -8.59
C GLU A 521 -9.62 -23.07 -9.51
N PHE A 522 -10.85 -22.95 -9.01
CA PHE A 522 -12.03 -22.98 -9.86
C PHE A 522 -12.34 -21.58 -10.40
N SER A 523 -12.66 -21.49 -11.68
CA SER A 523 -13.19 -20.27 -12.28
C SER A 523 -14.50 -19.87 -11.61
N PRO A 524 -14.63 -18.61 -11.12
CA PRO A 524 -15.82 -18.17 -10.40
C PRO A 524 -17.07 -18.10 -11.30
N THR A 525 -16.90 -18.01 -12.62
CA THR A 525 -18.00 -17.83 -13.59
C THR A 525 -18.25 -19.04 -14.48
N SER A 526 -17.20 -19.70 -14.98
CA SER A 526 -17.36 -20.84 -15.89
C SER A 526 -17.49 -22.19 -15.19
N GLY A 527 -17.13 -22.26 -13.90
CA GLY A 527 -17.07 -23.51 -13.14
C GLY A 527 -15.95 -24.47 -13.57
N LYS A 528 -15.08 -24.09 -14.51
CA LYS A 528 -13.91 -24.90 -14.90
C LYS A 528 -12.85 -24.90 -13.80
N LEU A 529 -12.14 -26.00 -13.66
CA LEU A 529 -10.97 -26.10 -12.79
C LEU A 529 -9.72 -25.70 -13.58
N VAL A 530 -8.85 -24.89 -12.99
CA VAL A 530 -7.58 -24.48 -13.60
C VAL A 530 -6.42 -24.86 -12.71
N SER A 531 -5.35 -25.37 -13.31
CA SER A 531 -4.12 -25.73 -12.61
C SER A 531 -2.90 -25.08 -13.26
N GLY A 532 -1.96 -24.62 -12.43
CA GLY A 532 -0.64 -24.18 -12.84
C GLY A 532 0.44 -25.13 -12.32
N SER A 533 1.39 -25.51 -13.18
CA SER A 533 2.40 -26.53 -12.87
C SER A 533 3.83 -26.09 -13.16
N LYS A 534 4.77 -26.77 -12.49
CA LYS A 534 6.20 -26.73 -12.79
C LYS A 534 6.56 -27.23 -14.19
N ASP A 535 5.65 -27.91 -14.89
CA ASP A 535 5.81 -28.23 -16.32
C ASP A 535 5.62 -27.04 -17.27
N LYS A 536 5.44 -25.83 -16.71
CA LYS A 536 5.27 -24.56 -17.43
C LYS A 536 3.96 -24.49 -18.21
N THR A 537 2.93 -25.20 -17.77
CA THR A 537 1.60 -25.12 -18.39
C THR A 537 0.52 -24.71 -17.40
N ILE A 538 -0.44 -23.93 -17.88
CA ILE A 538 -1.73 -23.72 -17.24
C ILE A 538 -2.73 -24.62 -17.96
N ARG A 539 -3.41 -25.52 -17.25
CA ARG A 539 -4.42 -26.42 -17.85
C ARG A 539 -5.80 -26.13 -17.30
N PHE A 540 -6.79 -26.21 -18.18
CA PHE A 540 -8.21 -26.08 -17.88
C PHE A 540 -8.85 -27.45 -17.95
N TRP A 541 -9.64 -27.79 -16.94
CA TRP A 541 -10.27 -29.10 -16.79
C TRP A 541 -11.79 -28.92 -16.68
N ASP A 542 -12.52 -29.80 -17.35
CA ASP A 542 -13.91 -30.04 -17.04
C ASP A 542 -13.99 -30.89 -15.76
N PRO A 543 -14.48 -30.35 -14.64
CA PRO A 543 -14.46 -31.05 -13.36
C PRO A 543 -15.50 -32.18 -13.28
N ARG A 544 -16.42 -32.31 -14.25
CA ARG A 544 -17.38 -33.42 -14.33
C ARG A 544 -16.79 -34.65 -14.99
N THR A 545 -15.88 -34.46 -15.94
CA THR A 545 -15.30 -35.55 -16.74
C THR A 545 -13.83 -35.79 -16.45
N GLY A 546 -13.14 -34.84 -15.80
CA GLY A 546 -11.70 -34.88 -15.57
C GLY A 546 -10.87 -34.65 -16.84
N ARG A 547 -11.51 -34.30 -17.96
CA ARG A 547 -10.84 -34.09 -19.25
C ARG A 547 -10.21 -32.71 -19.31
N LYS A 548 -9.06 -32.64 -19.98
CA LYS A 548 -8.40 -31.38 -20.31
C LYS A 548 -9.16 -30.71 -21.46
N ASP A 549 -9.60 -29.48 -21.23
CA ASP A 549 -10.27 -28.66 -22.22
C ASP A 549 -9.27 -27.85 -23.04
N ASN A 550 -8.43 -27.08 -22.34
CA ASN A 550 -7.50 -26.13 -22.93
C ASN A 550 -6.18 -26.09 -22.15
N GLU A 551 -5.15 -25.54 -22.78
CA GLU A 551 -3.82 -25.39 -22.19
C GLU A 551 -3.17 -24.07 -22.66
N ILE A 552 -2.48 -23.39 -21.74
CA ILE A 552 -1.60 -22.27 -22.05
C ILE A 552 -0.18 -22.71 -21.75
N SER A 553 0.70 -22.63 -22.75
CA SER A 553 2.14 -22.78 -22.55
C SER A 553 2.71 -21.48 -22.00
N HIS A 554 3.28 -21.55 -20.80
CA HIS A 554 3.89 -20.40 -20.14
C HIS A 554 5.34 -20.23 -20.63
N PRO A 555 5.70 -19.10 -21.28
CA PRO A 555 6.98 -18.97 -21.99
C PRO A 555 8.23 -18.88 -21.09
N GLY A 556 8.06 -18.70 -19.79
CA GLY A 556 9.17 -18.51 -18.85
C GLY A 556 9.53 -19.73 -18.01
N GLY A 557 9.33 -19.58 -16.70
CA GLY A 557 9.59 -20.59 -15.67
C GLY A 557 8.40 -21.48 -15.35
N GLY A 558 8.61 -22.42 -14.43
CA GLY A 558 7.54 -23.21 -13.83
C GLY A 558 6.60 -22.33 -13.01
N LEU A 559 5.32 -22.70 -12.97
CA LEU A 559 4.30 -21.92 -12.28
C LEU A 559 4.24 -22.30 -10.81
N ASN A 560 4.04 -21.28 -9.96
CA ASN A 560 3.83 -21.42 -8.52
C ASN A 560 2.44 -20.98 -8.10
N ALA A 561 1.87 -20.00 -8.79
CA ALA A 561 0.62 -19.37 -8.41
C ALA A 561 -0.24 -19.06 -9.64
N ILE A 562 -1.56 -19.15 -9.44
CA ILE A 562 -2.57 -18.62 -10.34
C ILE A 562 -3.63 -17.91 -9.50
N ALA A 563 -4.29 -16.91 -10.07
CA ALA A 563 -5.42 -16.26 -9.44
C ALA A 563 -6.42 -15.81 -10.50
N PHE A 564 -7.71 -16.07 -10.33
CA PHE A 564 -8.75 -15.49 -11.16
C PHE A 564 -9.14 -14.09 -10.69
N SER A 565 -9.47 -13.21 -11.65
CA SER A 565 -10.24 -12.02 -11.31
C SER A 565 -11.65 -12.43 -10.86
N PRO A 566 -12.30 -11.66 -9.96
CA PRO A 566 -13.63 -12.00 -9.46
C PRO A 566 -14.71 -12.13 -10.56
N ASP A 567 -14.57 -11.38 -11.66
CA ASP A 567 -15.45 -11.48 -12.84
C ASP A 567 -15.12 -12.68 -13.76
N GLY A 568 -14.06 -13.44 -13.44
CA GLY A 568 -13.58 -14.59 -14.18
C GLY A 568 -12.98 -14.28 -15.55
N LYS A 569 -12.83 -13.01 -15.94
CA LYS A 569 -12.36 -12.62 -17.29
C LYS A 569 -10.84 -12.59 -17.41
N SER A 570 -10.14 -12.44 -16.30
CA SER A 570 -8.68 -12.39 -16.25
C SER A 570 -8.15 -13.51 -15.37
N LEU A 571 -7.02 -14.08 -15.77
CA LEU A 571 -6.25 -15.04 -14.99
C LEU A 571 -4.85 -14.48 -14.82
N ALA A 572 -4.35 -14.37 -13.61
CA ALA A 572 -2.95 -14.05 -13.34
C ALA A 572 -2.15 -15.34 -13.10
N SER A 573 -0.89 -15.35 -13.49
CA SER A 573 0.04 -16.46 -13.24
C SER A 573 1.38 -15.96 -12.74
N GLY A 574 1.88 -16.55 -11.65
CA GLY A 574 3.16 -16.26 -11.02
C GLY A 574 4.14 -17.40 -11.22
N SER A 575 5.38 -17.08 -11.55
CA SER A 575 6.37 -18.05 -12.05
C SER A 575 7.74 -17.93 -11.38
N ASP A 576 8.54 -18.99 -11.51
CA ASP A 576 9.95 -19.05 -11.11
C ASP A 576 10.84 -18.04 -11.85
N ASP A 577 10.39 -17.49 -12.98
CA ASP A 577 11.08 -16.42 -13.73
C ASP A 577 10.86 -15.01 -13.13
N SER A 578 10.34 -14.94 -11.90
CA SER A 578 10.07 -13.72 -11.14
C SER A 578 9.04 -12.77 -11.78
N SER A 579 8.31 -13.24 -12.78
CA SER A 579 7.30 -12.44 -13.48
C SER A 579 5.87 -12.86 -13.12
N VAL A 580 4.97 -11.89 -13.25
CA VAL A 580 3.53 -12.11 -13.20
C VAL A 580 2.96 -11.82 -14.58
N ARG A 581 2.21 -12.77 -15.15
CA ARG A 581 1.52 -12.59 -16.43
C ARG A 581 0.02 -12.56 -16.21
N VAL A 582 -0.67 -11.70 -16.94
CA VAL A 582 -2.14 -11.62 -16.92
C VAL A 582 -2.65 -12.07 -18.28
N TRP A 583 -3.58 -13.01 -18.26
CA TRP A 583 -4.18 -13.68 -19.41
C TRP A 583 -5.66 -13.29 -19.50
N ASN A 584 -6.19 -13.23 -20.71
CA ASN A 584 -7.63 -13.25 -20.92
C ASN A 584 -8.10 -14.70 -20.74
N ALA A 585 -9.04 -14.95 -19.83
CA ALA A 585 -9.48 -16.30 -19.49
C ALA A 585 -10.30 -17.01 -20.59
N GLU A 586 -10.92 -16.24 -21.49
CA GLU A 586 -11.75 -16.76 -22.58
C GLU A 586 -10.91 -17.07 -23.83
N THR A 587 -10.11 -16.10 -24.27
CA THR A 587 -9.26 -16.21 -25.46
C THR A 587 -7.91 -16.86 -25.18
N LEU A 588 -7.54 -16.99 -23.91
CA LEU A 588 -6.24 -17.52 -23.44
C LEU A 588 -5.02 -16.71 -23.89
N ALA A 589 -5.25 -15.52 -24.47
CA ALA A 589 -4.19 -14.63 -24.91
C ALA A 589 -3.53 -13.92 -23.71
N GLN A 590 -2.21 -13.80 -23.74
CA GLN A 590 -1.48 -12.97 -22.78
C GLN A 590 -1.85 -11.50 -23.01
N ARG A 591 -2.44 -10.86 -22.00
CA ARG A 591 -2.74 -9.42 -22.03
C ARG A 591 -1.57 -8.60 -21.52
N ARG A 592 -0.88 -9.07 -20.46
CA ARG A 592 0.16 -8.31 -19.78
C ARG A 592 1.30 -9.17 -19.26
N LEU A 593 2.47 -8.57 -19.18
CA LEU A 593 3.66 -9.08 -18.50
C LEU A 593 4.13 -8.03 -17.49
N LEU A 594 4.12 -8.39 -16.22
CA LEU A 594 4.62 -7.56 -15.12
C LEU A 594 5.99 -8.14 -14.70
N PRO A 595 7.11 -7.42 -14.92
CA PRO A 595 8.41 -7.79 -14.38
C PRO A 595 8.40 -7.53 -12.88
N ALA A 596 7.79 -8.47 -12.17
CA ALA A 596 7.17 -8.18 -10.89
C ALA A 596 8.17 -8.15 -9.74
N HIS A 597 9.10 -9.10 -9.71
CA HIS A 597 9.97 -9.35 -8.57
C HIS A 597 11.39 -9.72 -9.01
N THR A 598 12.34 -9.78 -8.07
CA THR A 598 13.70 -10.29 -8.35
C THR A 598 13.88 -11.76 -8.00
N GLY A 599 12.88 -12.38 -7.35
CA GLY A 599 12.83 -13.80 -7.02
C GLY A 599 11.51 -14.46 -7.47
N PRO A 600 11.42 -15.79 -7.38
CA PRO A 600 10.20 -16.54 -7.72
C PRO A 600 8.95 -15.95 -7.08
N ILE A 601 7.85 -15.92 -7.83
CA ILE A 601 6.53 -15.57 -7.30
C ILE A 601 6.00 -16.78 -6.54
N ASN A 602 5.56 -16.60 -5.29
CA ASN A 602 5.07 -17.69 -4.45
C ASN A 602 3.55 -17.79 -4.45
N ASP A 603 2.86 -16.66 -4.48
CA ASP A 603 1.39 -16.61 -4.46
C ASP A 603 0.85 -15.31 -5.07
N LEU A 604 -0.42 -15.34 -5.49
CA LEU A 604 -1.12 -14.22 -6.13
C LEU A 604 -2.55 -14.12 -5.60
N ALA A 605 -3.07 -12.90 -5.49
CA ALA A 605 -4.49 -12.68 -5.16
C ALA A 605 -5.03 -11.44 -5.86
N PHE A 606 -6.22 -11.54 -6.47
CA PHE A 606 -6.96 -10.37 -6.95
C PHE A 606 -7.74 -9.72 -5.80
N SER A 607 -7.86 -8.39 -5.84
CA SER A 607 -8.84 -7.68 -5.00
C SER A 607 -10.26 -8.01 -5.45
N ALA A 608 -11.22 -7.87 -4.54
CA ALA A 608 -12.63 -8.21 -4.79
C ALA A 608 -13.30 -7.38 -5.91
N ASP A 609 -12.79 -6.18 -6.19
CA ASP A 609 -13.21 -5.35 -7.32
C ASP A 609 -12.49 -5.70 -8.64
N GLY A 610 -11.51 -6.61 -8.60
CA GLY A 610 -10.69 -7.02 -9.74
C GLY A 610 -9.69 -5.96 -10.22
N ARG A 611 -9.55 -4.82 -9.53
CA ARG A 611 -8.71 -3.69 -9.97
C ARG A 611 -7.26 -3.82 -9.53
N GLN A 612 -7.00 -4.55 -8.45
CA GLN A 612 -5.67 -4.75 -7.89
C GLN A 612 -5.28 -6.22 -7.94
N LEU A 613 -3.97 -6.45 -8.05
CA LEU A 613 -3.35 -7.76 -7.93
C LEU A 613 -2.25 -7.67 -6.87
N ALA A 614 -2.27 -8.56 -5.88
CA ALA A 614 -1.19 -8.72 -4.93
C ALA A 614 -0.27 -9.86 -5.39
N SER A 615 1.04 -9.65 -5.26
CA SER A 615 2.06 -10.67 -5.48
C SER A 615 3.03 -10.73 -4.31
N VAL A 616 3.38 -11.95 -3.91
CA VAL A 616 4.39 -12.23 -2.88
C VAL A 616 5.50 -13.09 -3.46
N SER A 617 6.74 -12.87 -3.02
CA SER A 617 7.93 -13.47 -3.62
C SER A 617 8.99 -13.89 -2.60
N ASP A 618 9.85 -14.79 -3.05
CA ASP A 618 11.13 -15.14 -2.40
C ASP A 618 12.11 -13.97 -2.29
N ASP A 619 11.89 -12.87 -3.02
CA ASP A 619 12.66 -11.63 -2.85
C ASP A 619 12.34 -10.85 -1.56
N GLY A 620 11.39 -11.36 -0.76
CA GLY A 620 10.98 -10.74 0.50
C GLY A 620 10.07 -9.54 0.30
N THR A 621 9.44 -9.39 -0.86
CA THR A 621 8.50 -8.28 -1.08
C THR A 621 7.08 -8.75 -1.34
N LEU A 622 6.13 -8.00 -0.80
CA LEU A 622 4.73 -7.99 -1.21
C LEU A 622 4.51 -6.75 -2.06
N ARG A 623 3.99 -6.93 -3.28
CA ARG A 623 3.69 -5.84 -4.21
C ARG A 623 2.22 -5.83 -4.58
N ILE A 624 1.64 -4.64 -4.60
CA ILE A 624 0.26 -4.41 -5.06
C ILE A 624 0.33 -3.69 -6.40
N TRP A 625 -0.35 -4.24 -7.40
CA TRP A 625 -0.34 -3.75 -8.76
C TRP A 625 -1.69 -3.14 -9.11
N SER A 626 -1.70 -1.97 -9.76
CA SER A 626 -2.89 -1.47 -10.45
C SER A 626 -2.99 -2.15 -11.80
N LEU A 627 -4.11 -2.82 -12.06
CA LEU A 627 -4.42 -3.33 -13.39
C LEU A 627 -5.05 -2.27 -14.31
N ALA A 628 -5.22 -1.03 -13.86
CA ALA A 628 -5.60 0.06 -14.76
C ALA A 628 -4.39 0.74 -15.41
N ASP A 629 -3.29 0.89 -14.66
CA ASP A 629 -2.25 1.87 -14.98
C ASP A 629 -0.83 1.29 -15.13
N ASP A 630 -0.67 -0.03 -15.04
CA ASP A 630 0.60 -0.76 -15.24
C ASP A 630 1.75 -0.32 -14.31
N TYR A 631 1.45 0.01 -13.06
CA TYR A 631 2.47 0.32 -12.04
C TYR A 631 2.21 -0.35 -10.68
N VAL A 632 3.28 -0.45 -9.89
CA VAL A 632 3.24 -0.90 -8.49
C VAL A 632 2.63 0.20 -7.63
N LEU A 633 1.43 -0.02 -7.11
CA LEU A 633 0.75 0.89 -6.17
C LEU A 633 1.50 0.97 -4.84
N SER A 634 1.94 -0.18 -4.33
CA SER A 634 2.75 -0.24 -3.12
C SER A 634 3.67 -1.46 -3.13
N SER A 635 4.84 -1.30 -2.51
CA SER A 635 5.80 -2.37 -2.28
C SER A 635 6.15 -2.36 -0.81
N HIS A 636 6.01 -3.51 -0.16
CA HIS A 636 6.29 -3.67 1.25
C HIS A 636 7.41 -4.69 1.43
N GLN A 637 8.44 -4.29 2.17
CA GLN A 637 9.54 -5.16 2.54
C GLN A 637 9.08 -6.07 3.68
N GLN A 638 9.36 -7.36 3.53
CA GLN A 638 9.08 -8.44 4.46
C GLN A 638 10.22 -9.47 4.38
N ARG A 639 10.13 -10.58 5.10
CA ARG A 639 10.86 -11.80 4.73
C ARG A 639 10.13 -12.55 3.62
N LYS A 640 10.69 -13.68 3.19
CA LYS A 640 10.07 -14.60 2.21
C LYS A 640 8.58 -14.81 2.53
N ALA A 641 7.70 -14.35 1.65
CA ALA A 641 6.26 -14.45 1.83
C ALA A 641 5.71 -15.65 1.02
N GLU A 642 4.84 -16.43 1.64
CA GLU A 642 4.44 -17.78 1.19
C GLU A 642 3.02 -17.83 0.64
N ALA A 643 2.12 -16.99 1.17
CA ALA A 643 0.73 -16.93 0.74
C ALA A 643 0.17 -15.51 0.87
N VAL A 644 -0.81 -15.16 0.05
CA VAL A 644 -1.46 -13.85 0.07
C VAL A 644 -2.95 -13.97 -0.25
N ALA A 645 -3.80 -13.20 0.43
CA ALA A 645 -5.23 -13.19 0.17
C ALA A 645 -5.86 -11.82 0.46
N PHE A 646 -6.69 -11.31 -0.45
CA PHE A 646 -7.55 -10.15 -0.16
C PHE A 646 -8.82 -10.59 0.56
N SER A 647 -9.30 -9.76 1.47
CA SER A 647 -10.67 -9.92 1.96
C SER A 647 -11.67 -9.56 0.87
N PRO A 648 -12.82 -10.25 0.78
CA PRO A 648 -13.85 -9.94 -0.22
C PRO A 648 -14.48 -8.55 -0.08
N ASP A 649 -14.36 -7.89 1.08
CA ASP A 649 -14.79 -6.51 1.25
C ASP A 649 -13.71 -5.47 0.89
N GLY A 650 -12.52 -5.92 0.50
CA GLY A 650 -11.39 -5.06 0.11
C GLY A 650 -10.74 -4.28 1.26
N LYS A 651 -11.15 -4.49 2.51
CA LYS A 651 -10.62 -3.76 3.68
C LYS A 651 -9.32 -4.35 4.21
N TYR A 652 -9.12 -5.64 4.00
CA TYR A 652 -7.99 -6.39 4.50
C TYR A 652 -7.23 -7.06 3.36
N LEU A 653 -5.93 -7.16 3.57
CA LEU A 653 -5.05 -8.03 2.82
C LEU A 653 -4.31 -8.86 3.86
N ALA A 654 -4.20 -10.15 3.65
CA ALA A 654 -3.44 -11.06 4.51
C ALA A 654 -2.22 -11.54 3.73
N SER A 655 -1.06 -11.54 4.39
CA SER A 655 0.17 -12.14 3.85
C SER A 655 0.79 -13.05 4.90
N VAL A 656 1.14 -14.27 4.51
CA VAL A 656 1.88 -15.21 5.35
C VAL A 656 3.37 -15.04 5.07
N VAL A 657 4.14 -14.70 6.09
CA VAL A 657 5.60 -14.52 5.99
C VAL A 657 6.30 -15.68 6.69
N ALA A 658 7.23 -16.30 5.98
CA ALA A 658 8.04 -17.37 6.52
C ALA A 658 8.75 -16.90 7.80
N LEU A 659 8.59 -17.67 8.87
CA LEU A 659 9.16 -17.44 10.21
C LEU A 659 8.59 -16.26 11.02
N GLU A 660 7.92 -15.28 10.40
CA GLU A 660 7.32 -14.12 11.08
C GLU A 660 5.79 -14.28 11.32
N GLY A 661 5.14 -15.21 10.60
CA GLY A 661 3.73 -15.55 10.83
C GLY A 661 2.79 -14.82 9.88
N LEU A 662 1.53 -14.64 10.31
CA LEU A 662 0.49 -13.97 9.54
C LEU A 662 0.52 -12.46 9.76
N LEU A 663 0.60 -11.69 8.68
CA LEU A 663 0.45 -10.24 8.71
C LEU A 663 -0.87 -9.85 8.06
N LEU A 664 -1.64 -9.04 8.77
CA LEU A 664 -2.88 -8.45 8.28
C LEU A 664 -2.66 -6.97 8.01
N TRP A 665 -3.04 -6.55 6.82
CA TRP A 665 -2.89 -5.20 6.32
C TRP A 665 -4.26 -4.53 6.22
N THR A 666 -4.32 -3.23 6.49
CA THR A 666 -5.52 -2.40 6.33
C THR A 666 -5.23 -1.21 5.43
N ARG A 667 -6.26 -0.68 4.75
CA ARG A 667 -6.18 0.64 4.12
C ARG A 667 -6.31 1.73 5.18
N ASN A 668 -5.53 2.80 5.05
CA ASN A 668 -5.66 4.00 5.87
C ASN A 668 -6.88 4.83 5.51
#